data_AF-A0A935UCQ8-F1
#
_entry.id   AF-A0A935UCQ8-F1
#
_cell.length_a   1.000
_cell.length_b   1.000
_cell.length_c   1.000
_cell.angle_alpha   90.00
_cell.angle_beta   90.00
_cell.angle_gamma   90.00
#
_symmetry.space_group_name_H-M   'P 1'
#
loop_
_entity.id
_entity.type
_entity.pdbx_description
1 polymer ?
#
loop_
_entity_poly.entity_id
_entity_poly.type
_entity_poly.pdbx_seq_one_letter_code
_entity_poly.pdbx_strand_id
1 'polypeptide(L)'
;MFRFPFLRHRGAARGACWCDRPGSSPDAGGPIRLDSLRNQTVGESGTTSAYNLHANLYTRLPTTVKPDLRLDSLRRAYRDRALTVRELVDALDAAAGRIEGNPLWIARMPLEAQRARAAALDALGDEARAALPLFGIPFAVKDNIDVAGLATTAGCPAYAYRPERSATAVERLAAAGALLVGKTNLDQFATGLVGARSPHGACHNAFSPAHVSGGSSSGSALAVALSLASFALGTDTAGSGRVPAAFNNIVGLKPTRGRISTAGVVPACRSLDCVSIFALGADDAMAIFGVLDAADPRDPFTRRPGRAPAFPAEGFRFAVPNPGDLEFDGDAGYEALFAAARERLLALGGEEKAIDYAPFLEAQALLYDGPLVAERWAALGAFAEGHAADLHPVTARVLASGSAYGAAELFRAFHRLAELKAQCDVALAGSDFLLVPGAPTLPRLDELERDPIALNSRLGRYTNFVNPLDYAAIAVPAGFRDDGLPFGVTLVGAAHSEASLAAVAARLHAAGAQTVGACGTPVAEPSSAPATGRIPFAVVGAHLTGLPLNGQLVDCGARLDRATRTAPCYRLYELPGTSPRKPGLVRVGADGSAIDVEVWDMPVEAFGAFVAAIPSPLSVGTVELEDGPPVKGFLCEAAAIAAASDITAWGGWRRYLGGLRAA
;
A
#
# COMPACT_ATOMS: atom_id res chain seq x y z
N MET A 1 -26.99 -39.53 -6.11
CA MET A 1 -27.23 -40.60 -7.10
C MET A 1 -28.19 -40.04 -8.14
N PHE A 2 -27.69 -39.58 -9.30
CA PHE A 2 -28.37 -39.53 -10.61
C PHE A 2 -27.36 -39.05 -11.66
N ARG A 3 -27.01 -39.95 -12.59
CA ARG A 3 -26.17 -39.75 -13.79
C ARG A 3 -27.08 -39.43 -14.97
N PHE A 4 -26.59 -38.70 -15.98
CA PHE A 4 -26.91 -38.89 -17.42
C PHE A 4 -25.97 -38.01 -18.30
N PRO A 5 -25.80 -38.27 -19.62
CA PRO A 5 -24.60 -38.95 -20.12
C PRO A 5 -23.77 -38.18 -21.17
N PHE A 6 -22.58 -38.73 -21.43
CA PHE A 6 -21.69 -38.46 -22.57
C PHE A 6 -22.35 -38.74 -23.94
N LEU A 7 -22.10 -37.87 -24.92
CA LEU A 7 -22.20 -38.18 -26.34
C LEU A 7 -20.87 -37.86 -27.03
N ARG A 8 -20.26 -38.92 -27.58
CA ARG A 8 -19.09 -38.89 -28.48
C ARG A 8 -19.56 -38.64 -29.91
N HIS A 9 -18.83 -37.84 -30.66
CA HIS A 9 -18.70 -38.04 -32.11
C HIS A 9 -17.22 -38.07 -32.51
N ARG A 10 -16.88 -39.08 -33.32
CA ARG A 10 -15.60 -39.33 -33.98
C ARG A 10 -15.72 -39.03 -35.47
N GLY A 11 -14.63 -38.54 -36.05
CA GLY A 11 -14.19 -38.77 -37.44
C GLY A 11 -14.59 -37.67 -38.43
N ALA A 12 -13.79 -37.34 -39.46
CA ALA A 12 -12.46 -37.76 -39.87
C ALA A 12 -11.93 -36.78 -40.93
N ALA A 13 -10.63 -36.86 -41.19
CA ALA A 13 -9.79 -35.99 -42.00
C ALA A 13 -10.01 -36.03 -43.53
N ARG A 14 -9.43 -35.02 -44.20
CA ARG A 14 -8.66 -34.97 -45.48
C ARG A 14 -8.81 -33.54 -46.03
N GLY A 15 -7.80 -32.77 -46.45
CA GLY A 15 -6.42 -33.02 -46.86
C GLY A 15 -6.18 -32.25 -48.17
N ALA A 16 -5.26 -31.29 -48.21
CA ALA A 16 -4.58 -30.85 -49.42
C ALA A 16 -3.38 -29.95 -49.06
N CYS A 17 -2.22 -30.33 -49.59
CA CYS A 17 -0.92 -29.68 -49.51
C CYS A 17 -0.45 -29.45 -50.96
N TRP A 18 0.64 -28.67 -51.13
CA TRP A 18 1.40 -28.30 -52.35
C TRP A 18 1.00 -26.94 -52.96
N CYS A 19 1.82 -25.88 -52.83
CA CYS A 19 3.15 -25.57 -53.39
C CYS A 19 2.99 -24.67 -54.63
N ASP A 20 3.49 -23.43 -54.56
CA ASP A 20 4.47 -22.90 -55.51
C ASP A 20 4.91 -21.47 -55.18
N ARG A 21 6.24 -21.28 -55.20
CA ARG A 21 7.01 -20.04 -55.31
C ARG A 21 7.80 -20.16 -56.65
N PRO A 22 8.16 -19.08 -57.36
CA PRO A 22 9.46 -18.44 -57.08
C PRO A 22 9.55 -16.92 -57.39
N GLY A 23 10.55 -16.24 -56.82
CA GLY A 23 11.05 -14.96 -57.37
C GLY A 23 11.72 -13.98 -56.39
N SER A 24 13.05 -14.10 -56.27
CA SER A 24 14.07 -13.05 -56.04
C SER A 24 14.12 -12.19 -54.74
N SER A 25 15.13 -12.50 -53.93
CA SER A 25 15.91 -11.72 -52.93
C SER A 25 16.73 -10.56 -53.57
N PRO A 26 17.44 -9.63 -52.84
CA PRO A 26 18.12 -9.86 -51.54
C PRO A 26 18.09 -8.69 -50.50
N ASP A 27 18.80 -8.95 -49.40
CA ASP A 27 19.24 -8.06 -48.30
C ASP A 27 18.41 -8.02 -47.01
N ALA A 28 18.73 -8.95 -46.09
CA ALA A 28 18.68 -8.72 -44.65
C ALA A 28 19.67 -9.66 -43.93
N GLY A 29 20.52 -9.09 -43.08
CA GLY A 29 21.56 -9.77 -42.31
C GLY A 29 21.03 -10.85 -41.38
N GLY A 30 21.84 -11.89 -41.20
CA GLY A 30 21.52 -13.06 -40.38
C GLY A 30 21.39 -12.78 -38.87
N PRO A 31 20.83 -13.74 -38.12
CA PRO A 31 20.55 -13.56 -36.69
C PRO A 31 21.84 -13.60 -35.86
N ILE A 32 22.01 -12.59 -35.00
CA ILE A 32 23.08 -12.50 -34.02
C ILE A 32 22.84 -13.57 -32.94
N ARG A 33 23.81 -14.46 -32.75
CA ARG A 33 23.82 -15.43 -31.65
C ARG A 33 24.09 -14.72 -30.32
N LEU A 34 23.21 -14.93 -29.35
CA LEU A 34 23.39 -14.58 -27.93
C LEU A 34 24.37 -15.55 -27.29
N ASP A 35 25.67 -15.31 -27.45
CA ASP A 35 26.72 -15.96 -26.65
C ASP A 35 27.90 -15.00 -26.52
N SER A 36 27.93 -14.21 -25.44
CA SER A 36 29.13 -13.72 -24.73
C SER A 36 28.85 -12.45 -23.90
N LEU A 37 28.25 -12.62 -22.73
CA LEU A 37 28.42 -11.69 -21.60
C LEU A 37 29.12 -12.45 -20.46
N ARG A 38 30.40 -12.75 -20.66
CA ARG A 38 31.34 -12.99 -19.57
C ARG A 38 32.19 -11.74 -19.43
N ASN A 39 31.92 -10.92 -18.42
CA ASN A 39 32.91 -9.96 -17.97
C ASN A 39 33.51 -10.44 -16.64
N GLN A 40 34.79 -10.74 -16.74
CA GLN A 40 35.69 -11.04 -15.64
C GLN A 40 35.99 -9.77 -14.85
N THR A 41 35.90 -9.85 -13.53
CA THR A 41 36.86 -9.22 -12.61
C THR A 41 36.94 -10.12 -11.39
N VAL A 42 38.08 -10.80 -11.25
CA VAL A 42 38.43 -11.69 -10.14
C VAL A 42 39.26 -10.89 -9.15
N GLY A 43 38.76 -10.77 -7.92
CA GLY A 43 39.55 -10.51 -6.72
C GLY A 43 39.32 -11.71 -5.79
N GLU A 44 40.40 -12.34 -5.35
CA GLU A 44 40.35 -13.60 -4.59
C GLU A 44 39.75 -13.41 -3.19
N SER A 45 38.95 -14.40 -2.77
CA SER A 45 38.20 -14.56 -1.52
C SER A 45 36.85 -13.81 -1.41
N GLY A 46 35.76 -14.58 -1.45
CA GLY A 46 34.39 -14.11 -1.13
C GLY A 46 33.36 -14.46 -2.21
N THR A 47 32.37 -15.28 -1.84
CA THR A 47 31.19 -15.68 -2.62
C THR A 47 30.55 -14.53 -3.41
N THR A 48 30.72 -14.49 -4.73
CA THR A 48 30.00 -13.57 -5.61
C THR A 48 28.56 -14.05 -5.78
N SER A 49 27.65 -13.40 -5.06
CA SER A 49 26.19 -13.53 -5.22
C SER A 49 25.79 -13.14 -6.64
N ALA A 50 25.13 -14.05 -7.36
CA ALA A 50 24.65 -13.85 -8.73
C ALA A 50 23.39 -12.95 -8.82
N TYR A 51 23.01 -12.25 -7.73
CA TYR A 51 21.63 -11.79 -7.53
C TYR A 51 21.28 -10.39 -8.03
N ASN A 52 21.88 -9.88 -9.12
CA ASN A 52 21.38 -8.62 -9.70
C ASN A 52 21.66 -8.51 -11.21
N LEU A 53 20.71 -8.95 -12.04
CA LEU A 53 20.71 -8.64 -13.49
C LEU A 53 20.67 -7.11 -13.76
N HIS A 54 20.19 -6.32 -12.80
CA HIS A 54 19.96 -4.87 -12.96
C HIS A 54 20.74 -3.98 -11.98
N ALA A 55 21.75 -4.49 -11.28
CA ALA A 55 22.56 -3.70 -10.30
C ALA A 55 23.18 -2.43 -10.89
N ASN A 56 23.33 -2.38 -12.22
CA ASN A 56 24.05 -1.34 -12.95
C ASN A 56 23.17 -0.31 -13.67
N LEU A 57 21.86 -0.20 -13.37
CA LEU A 57 20.97 0.75 -14.06
C LEU A 57 21.42 2.22 -13.97
N TYR A 58 22.22 2.59 -12.99
CA TYR A 58 22.59 3.98 -12.69
C TYR A 58 24.11 4.27 -12.75
N THR A 59 24.96 3.31 -13.14
CA THR A 59 26.43 3.37 -12.94
C THR A 59 27.20 4.30 -13.88
N ARG A 60 26.60 4.79 -14.97
CA ARG A 60 27.22 5.79 -15.87
C ARG A 60 26.79 7.23 -15.57
N LEU A 61 25.97 7.45 -14.54
CA LEU A 61 25.69 8.80 -14.08
C LEU A 61 26.94 9.35 -13.37
N PRO A 62 27.19 10.68 -13.43
CA PRO A 62 28.23 11.30 -12.62
C PRO A 62 28.12 10.83 -11.16
N THR A 63 29.25 10.54 -10.53
CA THR A 63 29.41 9.77 -9.27
C THR A 63 28.77 10.36 -8.00
N THR A 64 27.82 11.28 -8.10
CA THR A 64 27.15 11.93 -6.96
C THR A 64 25.70 11.44 -6.78
N VAL A 65 25.55 10.11 -6.66
CA VAL A 65 24.38 9.36 -6.12
C VAL A 65 23.46 8.74 -7.18
N LYS A 66 23.45 7.39 -7.21
CA LYS A 66 22.32 6.58 -7.68
C LYS A 66 21.08 7.02 -6.89
N PRO A 67 20.08 7.68 -7.49
CA PRO A 67 19.04 8.34 -6.73
C PRO A 67 18.26 7.30 -5.93
N ASP A 68 18.27 7.45 -4.61
CA ASP A 68 17.41 6.68 -3.72
C ASP A 68 15.98 7.22 -3.88
N LEU A 69 15.12 6.41 -4.50
CA LEU A 69 13.77 6.81 -4.87
C LEU A 69 12.75 6.73 -3.72
N ARG A 70 13.17 6.39 -2.49
CA ARG A 70 12.31 6.51 -1.31
C ARG A 70 11.85 7.96 -1.13
N LEU A 71 10.61 8.16 -0.70
CA LEU A 71 10.01 9.51 -0.65
C LEU A 71 10.80 10.44 0.28
N ASP A 72 11.22 9.94 1.44
CA ASP A 72 11.99 10.70 2.43
C ASP A 72 13.36 11.14 1.89
N SER A 73 13.99 10.26 1.12
CA SER A 73 15.33 10.43 0.55
C SER A 73 15.32 11.48 -0.55
N LEU A 74 14.34 11.41 -1.47
CA LEU A 74 14.14 12.46 -2.49
C LEU A 74 13.77 13.81 -1.87
N ARG A 75 12.84 13.83 -0.90
CA ARG A 75 12.46 15.08 -0.21
C ARG A 75 13.67 15.73 0.45
N ARG A 76 14.54 14.95 1.10
CA ARG A 76 15.78 15.43 1.70
C ARG A 76 16.73 15.99 0.64
N ALA A 77 16.95 15.25 -0.45
CA ALA A 77 17.82 15.68 -1.55
C ALA A 77 17.33 17.00 -2.20
N TYR A 78 16.02 17.16 -2.39
CA TYR A 78 15.43 18.39 -2.93
C TYR A 78 15.52 19.57 -1.97
N ARG A 79 15.26 19.35 -0.68
CA ARG A 79 15.37 20.37 0.36
C ARG A 79 16.81 20.87 0.50
N ASP A 80 17.76 19.94 0.51
CA ASP A 80 19.18 20.23 0.68
C ASP A 80 19.84 20.68 -0.65
N ARG A 81 19.04 20.80 -1.73
CA ARG A 81 19.46 21.19 -3.10
C ARG A 81 20.57 20.31 -3.68
N ALA A 82 20.69 19.08 -3.19
CA ALA A 82 21.64 18.07 -3.68
C ALA A 82 21.17 17.39 -4.98
N LEU A 83 19.87 17.52 -5.29
CA LEU A 83 19.23 17.04 -6.51
C LEU A 83 18.14 18.03 -6.91
N THR A 84 17.96 18.28 -8.20
CA THR A 84 16.80 18.98 -8.76
C THR A 84 15.80 17.99 -9.34
N VAL A 85 14.53 18.40 -9.47
CA VAL A 85 13.51 17.53 -10.09
C VAL A 85 13.87 17.23 -11.54
N ARG A 86 14.43 18.21 -12.26
CA ARG A 86 14.88 18.03 -13.65
C ARG A 86 16.01 17.01 -13.79
N GLU A 87 17.02 17.06 -12.91
CA GLU A 87 18.09 16.06 -12.90
C GLU A 87 17.56 14.65 -12.61
N LEU A 88 16.58 14.52 -11.72
CA LEU A 88 15.94 13.21 -11.50
C LEU A 88 15.22 12.71 -12.76
N VAL A 89 14.46 13.57 -13.45
CA VAL A 89 13.78 13.19 -14.71
C VAL A 89 14.77 12.68 -15.76
N ASP A 90 15.90 13.38 -15.94
CA ASP A 90 16.93 12.99 -16.89
C ASP A 90 17.58 11.65 -16.50
N ALA A 91 17.81 11.42 -15.20
CA ALA A 91 18.34 10.16 -14.69
C ALA A 91 17.38 8.97 -14.92
N LEU A 92 16.07 9.17 -14.68
CA LEU A 92 15.05 8.15 -14.88
C LEU A 92 14.88 7.79 -16.36
N ASP A 93 14.95 8.79 -17.26
CA ASP A 93 14.88 8.53 -18.69
C ASP A 93 16.07 7.70 -19.19
N ALA A 94 17.28 8.04 -18.74
CA ALA A 94 18.48 7.28 -19.04
C ALA A 94 18.43 5.84 -18.49
N ALA A 95 17.86 5.64 -17.30
CA ALA A 95 17.68 4.30 -16.72
C ALA A 95 16.63 3.49 -17.48
N ALA A 96 15.50 4.09 -17.85
CA ALA A 96 14.45 3.44 -18.62
C ALA A 96 14.97 2.95 -19.99
N GLY A 97 15.84 3.71 -20.65
CA GLY A 97 16.48 3.33 -21.91
C GLY A 97 17.41 2.11 -21.83
N ARG A 98 17.76 1.64 -20.63
CA ARG A 98 18.63 0.46 -20.39
C ARG A 98 17.86 -0.82 -20.12
N ILE A 99 16.54 -0.74 -19.93
CA ILE A 99 15.69 -1.92 -19.75
C ILE A 99 15.32 -2.47 -21.12
N GLU A 100 16.22 -3.24 -21.70
CA GLU A 100 15.97 -3.94 -22.97
C GLU A 100 15.06 -5.17 -22.73
N GLY A 101 14.05 -5.36 -23.59
CA GLY A 101 13.30 -6.61 -23.67
C GLY A 101 12.24 -6.88 -22.59
N ASN A 102 11.98 -5.94 -21.66
CA ASN A 102 10.85 -6.06 -20.72
C ASN A 102 9.76 -5.00 -21.04
N PRO A 103 8.58 -5.41 -21.55
CA PRO A 103 7.54 -4.51 -22.07
C PRO A 103 6.70 -3.86 -20.95
N LEU A 104 7.35 -3.22 -19.96
CA LEU A 104 6.67 -2.68 -18.78
C LEU A 104 5.91 -1.36 -19.02
N TRP A 105 6.20 -0.65 -20.12
CA TRP A 105 5.53 0.59 -20.52
C TRP A 105 4.61 0.38 -21.72
N ILE A 106 3.39 0.90 -21.66
CA ILE A 106 2.53 1.07 -22.86
C ILE A 106 2.78 2.44 -23.48
N ALA A 107 2.84 3.49 -22.65
CA ALA A 107 3.12 4.85 -23.10
C ALA A 107 3.93 5.60 -22.04
N ARG A 108 5.09 6.14 -22.41
CA ARG A 108 5.86 7.04 -21.54
C ARG A 108 5.41 8.48 -21.77
N MET A 109 5.45 9.30 -20.71
CA MET A 109 5.28 10.74 -20.88
C MET A 109 6.42 11.27 -21.77
N PRO A 110 6.13 12.15 -22.76
CA PRO A 110 7.18 12.76 -23.57
C PRO A 110 8.22 13.44 -22.69
N LEU A 111 9.51 13.19 -22.93
CA LEU A 111 10.61 13.68 -22.09
C LEU A 111 10.56 15.20 -21.92
N GLU A 112 10.29 15.95 -22.99
CA GLU A 112 10.18 17.40 -22.93
C GLU A 112 9.01 17.88 -22.07
N ALA A 113 7.88 17.16 -22.06
CA ALA A 113 6.76 17.48 -21.16
C ALA A 113 7.12 17.21 -19.69
N GLN A 114 7.84 16.11 -19.42
CA GLN A 114 8.35 15.82 -18.07
C GLN A 114 9.35 16.87 -17.61
N ARG A 115 10.31 17.25 -18.47
CA ARG A 115 11.29 18.32 -18.20
C ARG A 115 10.63 19.67 -17.95
N ALA A 116 9.61 20.03 -18.73
CA ALA A 116 8.86 21.27 -18.53
C ALA A 116 8.13 21.28 -17.17
N ARG A 117 7.50 20.16 -16.80
CA ARG A 117 6.87 20.02 -15.47
C ARG A 117 7.91 20.08 -14.35
N ALA A 118 9.04 19.40 -14.50
CA ALA A 118 10.13 19.43 -13.54
C ALA A 118 10.68 20.84 -13.34
N ALA A 119 10.94 21.58 -14.43
CA ALA A 119 11.39 22.96 -14.38
C ALA A 119 10.37 23.88 -13.66
N ALA A 120 9.07 23.67 -13.89
CA ALA A 120 8.03 24.42 -13.17
C ALA A 120 8.02 24.13 -11.66
N LEU A 121 8.29 22.88 -11.25
CA LEU A 121 8.43 22.50 -9.84
C LEU A 121 9.72 23.08 -9.23
N ASP A 122 10.84 23.00 -9.94
CA ASP A 122 12.13 23.58 -9.53
C ASP A 122 12.06 25.12 -9.40
N ALA A 123 11.15 25.79 -10.11
CA ALA A 123 10.94 27.24 -9.99
C ALA A 123 10.12 27.66 -8.75
N LEU A 124 9.49 26.73 -8.03
CA LEU A 124 8.71 27.05 -6.83
C LEU A 124 9.61 27.53 -5.68
N GLY A 125 9.13 28.50 -4.91
CA GLY A 125 9.76 28.93 -3.65
C GLY A 125 9.57 27.90 -2.53
N ASP A 126 10.39 27.98 -1.47
CA ASP A 126 10.47 26.94 -0.43
C ASP A 126 9.14 26.70 0.31
N GLU A 127 8.34 27.74 0.54
CA GLU A 127 7.00 27.61 1.15
C GLU A 127 6.06 26.77 0.27
N ALA A 128 6.01 27.07 -1.04
CA ALA A 128 5.19 26.32 -1.99
C ALA A 128 5.67 24.87 -2.14
N ARG A 129 6.99 24.63 -2.06
CA ARG A 129 7.55 23.28 -2.05
C ARG A 129 7.14 22.50 -0.80
N ALA A 130 7.21 23.13 0.37
CA ALA A 130 6.84 22.52 1.65
C ALA A 130 5.35 22.15 1.73
N ALA A 131 4.49 22.88 1.02
CA ALA A 131 3.05 22.59 0.92
C ALA A 131 2.70 21.39 0.01
N LEU A 132 3.65 20.89 -0.79
CA LEU A 132 3.44 19.80 -1.74
C LEU A 132 3.99 18.48 -1.16
N PRO A 133 3.15 17.60 -0.60
CA PRO A 133 3.63 16.40 0.07
C PRO A 133 4.37 15.46 -0.88
N LEU A 134 4.09 15.47 -2.18
CA LEU A 134 4.76 14.64 -3.17
C LEU A 134 5.61 15.48 -4.14
N PHE A 135 6.15 16.63 -3.69
CA PHE A 135 6.98 17.52 -4.49
C PHE A 135 8.07 16.76 -5.27
N GLY A 136 7.94 16.74 -6.60
CA GLY A 136 8.93 16.16 -7.50
C GLY A 136 9.08 14.64 -7.40
N ILE A 137 8.16 13.94 -6.72
CA ILE A 137 8.24 12.48 -6.56
C ILE A 137 7.74 11.80 -7.85
N PRO A 138 8.56 10.97 -8.53
CA PRO A 138 8.18 10.33 -9.78
C PRO A 138 7.23 9.15 -9.53
N PHE A 139 6.16 9.06 -10.31
CA PHE A 139 5.20 7.96 -10.24
C PHE A 139 4.78 7.41 -11.59
N ALA A 140 4.43 6.13 -11.62
CA ALA A 140 3.85 5.48 -12.78
C ALA A 140 2.37 5.12 -12.52
N VAL A 141 1.60 4.93 -13.57
CA VAL A 141 0.17 4.61 -13.45
C VAL A 141 -0.22 3.50 -14.42
N LYS A 142 -0.97 2.51 -13.97
CA LYS A 142 -1.48 1.43 -14.82
C LYS A 142 -2.33 1.97 -15.97
N ASP A 143 -2.21 1.38 -17.16
CA ASP A 143 -2.89 1.88 -18.36
C ASP A 143 -4.42 1.65 -18.41
N ASN A 144 -5.02 1.14 -17.33
CA ASN A 144 -6.48 1.19 -17.14
C ASN A 144 -6.93 2.39 -16.28
N ILE A 145 -6.03 3.32 -15.96
CA ILE A 145 -6.32 4.54 -15.20
C ILE A 145 -6.07 5.75 -16.11
N ASP A 146 -7.02 6.67 -16.15
CA ASP A 146 -7.02 7.80 -17.06
C ASP A 146 -5.94 8.84 -16.73
N VAL A 147 -5.29 9.32 -17.78
CA VAL A 147 -4.36 10.45 -17.76
C VAL A 147 -4.69 11.33 -18.95
N ALA A 148 -5.12 12.56 -18.71
CA ALA A 148 -5.34 13.53 -19.76
C ALA A 148 -4.07 13.72 -20.61
N GLY A 149 -4.21 13.64 -21.94
CA GLY A 149 -3.11 13.76 -22.90
C GLY A 149 -2.48 12.42 -23.33
N LEU A 150 -2.68 11.33 -22.59
CA LEU A 150 -2.27 9.99 -23.00
C LEU A 150 -3.50 9.12 -23.30
N ALA A 151 -3.36 8.15 -24.21
CA ALA A 151 -4.43 7.18 -24.40
C ALA A 151 -4.55 6.25 -23.17
N THR A 152 -5.76 5.77 -22.92
CA THR A 152 -6.06 4.66 -22.01
C THR A 152 -6.48 3.48 -22.86
N THR A 153 -5.76 2.35 -22.78
CA THR A 153 -6.02 1.16 -23.61
C THR A 153 -6.46 -0.05 -22.79
N ALA A 154 -6.22 -0.04 -21.47
CA ALA A 154 -6.39 -1.21 -20.62
C ALA A 154 -5.72 -2.49 -21.17
N GLY A 155 -4.59 -2.35 -21.88
CA GLY A 155 -3.87 -3.45 -22.52
C GLY A 155 -4.55 -3.97 -23.79
N CYS A 156 -5.45 -3.20 -24.40
CA CYS A 156 -6.11 -3.53 -25.66
C CYS A 156 -6.04 -2.33 -26.62
N PRO A 157 -5.18 -2.37 -27.67
CA PRO A 157 -5.06 -1.28 -28.63
C PRO A 157 -6.39 -0.86 -29.28
N ALA A 158 -7.29 -1.81 -29.56
CA ALA A 158 -8.60 -1.53 -30.14
C ALA A 158 -9.59 -0.84 -29.18
N TYR A 159 -9.35 -0.92 -27.87
CA TYR A 159 -10.14 -0.22 -26.84
C TYR A 159 -9.67 1.22 -26.60
N ALA A 160 -8.57 1.65 -27.23
CA ALA A 160 -7.92 2.90 -26.91
C ALA A 160 -8.84 4.11 -27.05
N TYR A 161 -8.90 4.93 -25.99
CA TYR A 161 -9.53 6.24 -26.02
C TYR A 161 -8.62 7.29 -25.39
N ARG A 162 -8.87 8.57 -25.67
CA ARG A 162 -8.17 9.70 -25.03
C ARG A 162 -9.10 10.35 -24.01
N PRO A 163 -8.85 10.21 -22.70
CA PRO A 163 -9.68 10.83 -21.69
C PRO A 163 -9.51 12.36 -21.71
N GLU A 164 -10.64 13.07 -21.58
CA GLU A 164 -10.65 14.54 -21.46
C GLU A 164 -10.06 15.02 -20.13
N ARG A 165 -10.17 14.18 -19.08
CA ARG A 165 -9.67 14.45 -17.73
C ARG A 165 -8.93 13.24 -17.19
N SER A 166 -7.93 13.49 -16.36
CA SER A 166 -7.26 12.42 -15.63
C SER A 166 -8.19 11.80 -14.58
N ALA A 167 -7.92 10.56 -14.20
CA ALA A 167 -8.58 9.93 -13.05
C ALA A 167 -8.39 10.76 -11.78
N THR A 168 -9.35 10.71 -10.85
CA THR A 168 -9.26 11.48 -9.59
C THR A 168 -7.96 11.22 -8.84
N ALA A 169 -7.52 9.96 -8.80
CA ALA A 169 -6.25 9.59 -8.16
C ALA A 169 -5.06 10.31 -8.81
N VAL A 170 -5.00 10.34 -10.13
CA VAL A 170 -3.92 11.01 -10.88
C VAL A 170 -3.95 12.53 -10.66
N GLU A 171 -5.14 13.15 -10.70
CA GLU A 171 -5.30 14.58 -10.42
C GLU A 171 -4.81 14.96 -9.02
N ARG A 172 -5.16 14.15 -7.99
CA ARG A 172 -4.71 14.36 -6.61
C ARG A 172 -3.19 14.23 -6.46
N LEU A 173 -2.58 13.23 -7.09
CA LEU A 173 -1.12 13.07 -7.06
C LEU A 173 -0.41 14.23 -7.76
N ALA A 174 -0.89 14.65 -8.92
CA ALA A 174 -0.32 15.79 -9.65
C ALA A 174 -0.45 17.10 -8.86
N ALA A 175 -1.60 17.32 -8.21
CA ALA A 175 -1.85 18.46 -7.31
C ALA A 175 -0.95 18.42 -6.06
N ALA A 176 -0.64 17.23 -5.55
CA ALA A 176 0.32 17.03 -4.47
C ALA A 176 1.79 17.23 -4.88
N GLY A 177 2.05 17.53 -6.16
CA GLY A 177 3.40 17.81 -6.68
C GLY A 177 4.10 16.63 -7.32
N ALA A 178 3.46 15.46 -7.44
CA ALA A 178 4.05 14.26 -8.04
C ALA A 178 4.25 14.42 -9.55
N LEU A 179 5.24 13.71 -10.08
CA LEU A 179 5.65 13.76 -11.49
C LEU A 179 5.33 12.43 -12.19
N LEU A 180 4.41 12.46 -13.15
CA LEU A 180 4.02 11.27 -13.90
C LEU A 180 5.11 10.86 -14.89
N VAL A 181 5.55 9.60 -14.83
CA VAL A 181 6.54 9.00 -15.74
C VAL A 181 5.88 8.35 -16.96
N GLY A 182 4.73 7.69 -16.79
CA GLY A 182 4.02 7.05 -17.90
C GLY A 182 2.93 6.06 -17.48
N LYS A 183 2.24 5.53 -18.51
CA LYS A 183 1.27 4.44 -18.44
C LYS A 183 1.96 3.08 -18.53
N THR A 184 1.74 2.24 -17.55
CA THR A 184 2.38 0.91 -17.44
C THR A 184 1.52 -0.20 -18.01
N ASN A 185 2.18 -1.25 -18.51
CA ASN A 185 1.55 -2.44 -19.06
C ASN A 185 0.79 -3.24 -18.00
N LEU A 186 -0.17 -4.05 -18.46
CA LEU A 186 -1.05 -4.86 -17.65
C LEU A 186 -1.54 -6.12 -18.37
N ASP A 187 -1.99 -7.13 -17.64
CA ASP A 187 -2.88 -8.15 -18.22
C ASP A 187 -4.15 -7.45 -18.75
N GLN A 188 -4.52 -7.75 -19.99
CA GLN A 188 -5.59 -7.08 -20.72
C GLN A 188 -6.90 -7.02 -19.89
N PHE A 189 -7.49 -5.82 -19.82
CA PHE A 189 -8.67 -5.49 -19.01
C PHE A 189 -8.54 -5.86 -17.52
N ALA A 190 -7.32 -5.80 -16.99
CA ALA A 190 -7.00 -6.22 -15.63
C ALA A 190 -7.49 -7.66 -15.30
N THR A 191 -7.34 -8.57 -16.26
CA THR A 191 -7.83 -9.96 -16.18
C THR A 191 -6.67 -10.96 -16.09
N GLY A 192 -6.01 -10.99 -14.93
CA GLY A 192 -4.95 -11.95 -14.65
C GLY A 192 -4.14 -11.61 -13.41
N LEU A 193 -3.34 -12.58 -12.98
CA LEU A 193 -2.37 -12.48 -11.90
C LEU A 193 -0.94 -12.77 -12.39
N VAL A 194 -0.72 -12.75 -13.71
CA VAL A 194 0.52 -13.26 -14.34
C VAL A 194 1.34 -12.18 -15.05
N GLY A 195 0.72 -11.13 -15.58
CA GLY A 195 1.44 -10.07 -16.31
C GLY A 195 1.87 -10.44 -17.73
N ALA A 196 1.34 -11.55 -18.26
CA ALA A 196 1.70 -12.13 -19.55
C ALA A 196 0.55 -12.09 -20.58
N ARG A 197 -0.63 -11.58 -20.22
CA ARG A 197 -1.84 -11.54 -21.07
C ARG A 197 -2.00 -10.18 -21.74
N SER A 198 -0.93 -9.68 -22.36
CA SER A 198 -0.92 -8.37 -23.01
C SER A 198 -0.41 -8.47 -24.45
N PRO A 199 -1.09 -7.86 -25.44
CA PRO A 199 -0.58 -7.76 -26.80
C PRO A 199 0.67 -6.88 -26.90
N HIS A 200 0.97 -6.08 -25.86
CA HIS A 200 2.21 -5.31 -25.76
C HIS A 200 3.42 -6.17 -25.35
N GLY A 201 3.20 -7.47 -25.07
CA GLY A 201 4.21 -8.42 -24.64
C GLY A 201 4.08 -8.80 -23.16
N ALA A 202 4.66 -9.94 -22.80
CA ALA A 202 4.68 -10.43 -21.43
C ALA A 202 5.74 -9.70 -20.61
N CYS A 203 5.35 -9.19 -19.45
CA CYS A 203 6.27 -8.61 -18.49
C CYS A 203 7.01 -9.71 -17.73
N HIS A 204 8.33 -9.57 -17.62
CA HIS A 204 9.17 -10.55 -16.92
C HIS A 204 9.51 -10.08 -15.51
N ASN A 205 9.73 -11.02 -14.60
CA ASN A 205 10.13 -10.76 -13.22
C ASN A 205 11.43 -9.93 -13.14
N ALA A 206 11.50 -9.00 -12.18
CA ALA A 206 12.67 -8.13 -11.99
C ALA A 206 13.96 -8.88 -11.63
N PHE A 207 13.87 -10.12 -11.14
CA PHE A 207 15.00 -10.98 -10.76
C PHE A 207 15.25 -12.10 -11.76
N SER A 208 14.31 -12.41 -12.65
CA SER A 208 14.45 -13.51 -13.61
C SER A 208 13.63 -13.31 -14.88
N PRO A 209 14.26 -13.23 -16.07
CA PRO A 209 13.52 -13.10 -17.33
C PRO A 209 12.69 -14.34 -17.68
N ALA A 210 12.92 -15.48 -17.03
CA ALA A 210 12.18 -16.72 -17.25
C ALA A 210 10.85 -16.79 -16.48
N HIS A 211 10.64 -15.91 -15.51
CA HIS A 211 9.49 -15.94 -14.61
C HIS A 211 8.52 -14.81 -14.89
N VAL A 212 7.26 -15.05 -14.53
CA VAL A 212 6.21 -14.05 -14.63
C VAL A 212 6.51 -12.85 -13.72
N SER A 213 6.21 -11.62 -14.16
CA SER A 213 6.25 -10.46 -13.26
C SER A 213 5.15 -10.51 -12.20
N GLY A 214 4.11 -11.31 -12.43
CA GLY A 214 2.84 -11.18 -11.74
C GLY A 214 2.00 -10.09 -12.38
N GLY A 215 0.69 -10.18 -12.19
CA GLY A 215 -0.28 -9.29 -12.79
C GLY A 215 -1.50 -9.02 -11.91
N SER A 216 -2.49 -8.28 -12.39
CA SER A 216 -2.52 -7.63 -13.69
C SER A 216 -1.72 -6.33 -13.73
N SER A 217 -1.28 -5.78 -12.60
CA SER A 217 -0.52 -4.51 -12.56
C SER A 217 0.98 -4.73 -12.79
N SER A 218 1.34 -5.46 -13.85
CA SER A 218 2.69 -5.95 -14.12
C SER A 218 3.70 -4.82 -14.28
N GLY A 219 3.43 -3.87 -15.19
CA GLY A 219 4.35 -2.77 -15.44
C GLY A 219 4.48 -1.81 -14.26
N SER A 220 3.41 -1.61 -13.47
CA SER A 220 3.46 -0.79 -12.26
C SER A 220 4.40 -1.36 -11.21
N ALA A 221 4.34 -2.67 -10.97
CA ALA A 221 5.26 -3.33 -10.04
C ALA A 221 6.71 -3.24 -10.52
N LEU A 222 6.95 -3.51 -11.81
CA LEU A 222 8.28 -3.40 -12.40
C LEU A 222 8.85 -1.98 -12.38
N ALA A 223 8.02 -0.96 -12.63
CA ALA A 223 8.46 0.43 -12.56
C ALA A 223 9.01 0.79 -11.17
N VAL A 224 8.45 0.24 -10.09
CA VAL A 224 8.97 0.46 -8.73
C VAL A 224 10.17 -0.43 -8.44
N ALA A 225 10.06 -1.73 -8.74
CA ALA A 225 11.11 -2.70 -8.43
C ALA A 225 12.44 -2.42 -9.16
N LEU A 226 12.36 -1.92 -10.39
CA LEU A 226 13.52 -1.50 -11.19
C LEU A 226 13.92 -0.04 -10.95
N SER A 227 13.35 0.60 -9.92
CA SER A 227 13.60 1.98 -9.54
C SER A 227 13.43 2.95 -10.72
N LEU A 228 12.40 2.80 -11.55
CA LEU A 228 12.03 3.74 -12.62
C LEU A 228 10.94 4.73 -12.17
N ALA A 229 10.36 4.50 -11.00
CA ALA A 229 9.44 5.37 -10.29
C ALA A 229 9.58 5.11 -8.78
N SER A 230 9.29 6.11 -7.95
CA SER A 230 9.26 5.97 -6.49
C SER A 230 8.07 5.12 -6.03
N PHE A 231 6.96 5.28 -6.73
CA PHE A 231 5.75 4.50 -6.51
C PHE A 231 4.96 4.36 -7.80
N ALA A 232 4.00 3.44 -7.82
CA ALA A 232 3.11 3.29 -8.95
C ALA A 232 1.68 2.96 -8.51
N LEU A 233 0.72 3.46 -9.27
CA LEU A 233 -0.68 3.02 -9.12
C LEU A 233 -0.92 1.75 -9.93
N GLY A 234 -1.59 0.80 -9.28
CA GLY A 234 -2.19 -0.37 -9.91
C GLY A 234 -3.71 -0.37 -9.69
N THR A 235 -4.33 -1.49 -10.06
CA THR A 235 -5.65 -1.83 -9.57
C THR A 235 -5.62 -3.22 -8.97
N ASP A 236 -6.50 -3.50 -8.01
CA ASP A 236 -6.64 -4.79 -7.36
C ASP A 236 -8.12 -5.14 -7.17
N THR A 237 -8.57 -6.13 -7.93
CA THR A 237 -9.88 -6.80 -7.76
C THR A 237 -9.72 -8.11 -7.00
N ALA A 238 -8.67 -8.88 -7.32
CA ALA A 238 -8.50 -10.25 -6.87
C ALA A 238 -7.06 -10.58 -6.43
N GLY A 239 -6.13 -9.62 -6.49
CA GLY A 239 -4.72 -9.85 -6.17
C GLY A 239 -3.73 -8.98 -6.95
N SER A 240 -4.22 -8.17 -7.88
CA SER A 240 -3.38 -7.43 -8.83
C SER A 240 -2.54 -6.28 -8.25
N GLY A 241 -2.73 -5.94 -6.98
CA GLY A 241 -1.86 -5.05 -6.19
C GLY A 241 -0.93 -5.80 -5.23
N ARG A 242 -1.06 -7.13 -5.12
CA ARG A 242 -0.41 -7.96 -4.10
C ARG A 242 0.54 -9.01 -4.71
N VAL A 243 0.06 -9.81 -5.67
CA VAL A 243 0.88 -10.83 -6.36
C VAL A 243 2.11 -10.20 -7.04
N PRO A 244 1.98 -9.12 -7.83
CA PRO A 244 3.15 -8.47 -8.42
C PRO A 244 4.12 -7.88 -7.37
N ALA A 245 3.61 -7.48 -6.20
CA ALA A 245 4.47 -6.92 -5.15
C ALA A 245 5.35 -8.02 -4.53
N ALA A 246 4.74 -9.15 -4.17
CA ALA A 246 5.43 -10.33 -3.64
C ALA A 246 6.49 -10.86 -4.62
N PHE A 247 6.19 -10.87 -5.92
CA PHE A 247 7.09 -11.34 -6.96
C PHE A 247 8.25 -10.39 -7.29
N ASN A 248 8.18 -9.11 -6.90
CA ASN A 248 9.23 -8.14 -7.29
C ASN A 248 9.86 -7.43 -6.09
N ASN A 249 9.80 -8.02 -4.90
CA ASN A 249 10.46 -7.53 -3.69
C ASN A 249 10.06 -6.08 -3.33
N ILE A 250 8.78 -5.73 -3.47
CA ILE A 250 8.25 -4.39 -3.15
C ILE A 250 6.99 -4.48 -2.30
N VAL A 251 6.54 -3.36 -1.76
CA VAL A 251 5.30 -3.27 -0.99
C VAL A 251 4.12 -3.02 -1.92
N GLY A 252 3.01 -3.70 -1.65
CA GLY A 252 1.74 -3.53 -2.35
C GLY A 252 0.58 -3.27 -1.38
N LEU A 253 0.12 -2.02 -1.29
CA LEU A 253 -1.05 -1.67 -0.48
C LEU A 253 -2.32 -1.82 -1.32
N LYS A 254 -3.24 -2.66 -0.84
CA LYS A 254 -4.63 -2.75 -1.29
C LYS A 254 -5.51 -2.09 -0.23
N PRO A 255 -5.93 -0.83 -0.43
CA PRO A 255 -6.78 -0.13 0.54
C PRO A 255 -8.14 -0.79 0.68
N THR A 256 -8.84 -0.50 1.77
CA THR A 256 -10.28 -0.78 1.88
C THR A 256 -11.02 -0.24 0.66
N ARG A 257 -11.94 -1.03 0.12
CA ARG A 257 -12.70 -0.65 -1.09
C ARG A 257 -13.36 0.72 -0.90
N GLY A 258 -13.31 1.57 -1.92
CA GLY A 258 -13.91 2.90 -1.88
C GLY A 258 -13.15 3.96 -1.06
N ARG A 259 -11.96 3.66 -0.52
CA ARG A 259 -11.09 4.70 0.09
C ARG A 259 -10.39 5.55 -0.96
N ILE A 260 -9.93 4.92 -2.04
CA ILE A 260 -9.41 5.63 -3.21
C ILE A 260 -10.47 5.57 -4.32
N SER A 261 -10.77 6.73 -4.90
CA SER A 261 -11.72 6.85 -6.01
C SER A 261 -11.27 6.06 -7.24
N THR A 262 -12.23 5.41 -7.88
CA THR A 262 -12.11 4.71 -9.17
C THR A 262 -12.67 5.54 -10.34
N ALA A 263 -13.03 6.80 -10.13
CA ALA A 263 -13.43 7.69 -11.22
C ALA A 263 -12.27 7.90 -12.21
N GLY A 264 -12.52 7.59 -13.50
CA GLY A 264 -11.50 7.55 -14.55
C GLY A 264 -10.68 6.26 -14.56
N VAL A 265 -11.18 5.17 -13.99
CA VAL A 265 -10.58 3.83 -14.10
C VAL A 265 -11.50 2.95 -14.94
N VAL A 266 -10.93 2.28 -15.96
CA VAL A 266 -11.65 1.26 -16.74
C VAL A 266 -11.95 0.08 -15.82
N PRO A 267 -13.24 -0.24 -15.57
CA PRO A 267 -13.62 -1.22 -14.55
C PRO A 267 -13.31 -2.65 -15.00
N ALA A 268 -12.89 -3.47 -14.04
CA ALA A 268 -12.85 -4.91 -14.15
C ALA A 268 -14.10 -5.50 -13.47
N CYS A 269 -14.19 -5.39 -12.14
CA CYS A 269 -15.42 -5.66 -11.40
C CYS A 269 -15.69 -4.40 -10.57
N ARG A 270 -16.47 -3.47 -11.12
CA ARG A 270 -16.66 -2.12 -10.58
C ARG A 270 -17.01 -2.11 -9.10
N SER A 271 -17.83 -3.05 -8.62
CA SER A 271 -18.21 -3.11 -7.20
C SER A 271 -17.12 -3.66 -6.27
N LEU A 272 -16.03 -4.22 -6.80
CA LEU A 272 -14.94 -4.85 -6.05
C LEU A 272 -13.59 -4.14 -6.26
N ASP A 273 -13.47 -3.34 -7.32
CA ASP A 273 -12.22 -2.75 -7.74
C ASP A 273 -11.68 -1.74 -6.71
N CYS A 274 -10.37 -1.82 -6.48
CA CYS A 274 -9.61 -0.85 -5.71
C CYS A 274 -8.46 -0.33 -6.57
N VAL A 275 -8.20 0.97 -6.57
CA VAL A 275 -6.87 1.48 -6.93
C VAL A 275 -5.90 1.00 -5.85
N SER A 276 -4.77 0.42 -6.25
CA SER A 276 -3.72 -0.08 -5.36
C SER A 276 -2.44 0.73 -5.51
N ILE A 277 -1.56 0.66 -4.52
CA ILE A 277 -0.30 1.43 -4.47
C ILE A 277 0.86 0.44 -4.36
N PHE A 278 1.82 0.54 -5.26
CA PHE A 278 3.14 -0.10 -5.13
C PHE A 278 4.15 0.93 -4.65
N ALA A 279 4.98 0.58 -3.66
CA ALA A 279 6.03 1.44 -3.14
C ALA A 279 7.23 0.61 -2.66
N LEU A 280 8.34 1.28 -2.36
CA LEU A 280 9.54 0.65 -1.80
C LEU A 280 9.40 0.31 -0.30
N GLY A 281 8.49 0.97 0.41
CA GLY A 281 8.22 0.74 1.83
C GLY A 281 6.74 0.97 2.20
N ALA A 282 6.34 0.47 3.37
CA ALA A 282 4.97 0.62 3.86
C ALA A 282 4.65 2.07 4.26
N ASP A 283 5.61 2.80 4.82
CA ASP A 283 5.45 4.21 5.18
C ASP A 283 5.24 5.08 3.94
N ASP A 284 5.99 4.82 2.87
CA ASP A 284 5.80 5.48 1.57
C ASP A 284 4.40 5.19 1.01
N ALA A 285 3.97 3.93 1.04
CA ALA A 285 2.62 3.53 0.60
C ALA A 285 1.53 4.27 1.40
N MET A 286 1.70 4.44 2.72
CA MET A 286 0.76 5.17 3.57
C MET A 286 0.78 6.68 3.33
N ALA A 287 1.94 7.28 3.06
CA ALA A 287 2.03 8.69 2.68
C ALA A 287 1.28 8.96 1.38
N ILE A 288 1.38 8.06 0.40
CA ILE A 288 0.64 8.14 -0.87
C ILE A 288 -0.85 7.91 -0.65
N PHE A 289 -1.20 6.92 0.19
CA PHE A 289 -2.59 6.67 0.55
C PHE A 289 -3.25 7.89 1.18
N GLY A 290 -2.58 8.60 2.09
CA GLY A 290 -3.10 9.83 2.71
C GLY A 290 -3.41 10.97 1.73
N VAL A 291 -2.72 11.03 0.58
CA VAL A 291 -3.03 11.98 -0.51
C VAL A 291 -4.27 11.55 -1.30
N LEU A 292 -4.52 10.25 -1.38
CA LEU A 292 -5.55 9.66 -2.23
C LEU A 292 -6.87 9.39 -1.49
N ASP A 293 -6.81 9.18 -0.17
CA ASP A 293 -7.93 8.82 0.70
C ASP A 293 -8.87 9.99 0.95
N ALA A 294 -9.76 10.23 0.01
CA ALA A 294 -10.80 11.24 0.14
C ALA A 294 -12.03 10.85 -0.68
N ALA A 295 -13.20 11.18 -0.16
CA ALA A 295 -14.46 11.05 -0.87
C ALA A 295 -14.38 11.75 -2.24
N ASP A 296 -15.07 11.20 -3.23
CA ASP A 296 -15.12 11.78 -4.56
C ASP A 296 -16.54 11.67 -5.11
N PRO A 297 -17.23 12.80 -5.35
CA PRO A 297 -18.60 12.78 -5.88
C PRO A 297 -18.71 12.15 -7.27
N ARG A 298 -17.61 12.00 -8.02
CA ARG A 298 -17.61 11.30 -9.32
C ARG A 298 -17.63 9.78 -9.20
N ASP A 299 -17.29 9.25 -8.03
CA ASP A 299 -17.31 7.81 -7.78
C ASP A 299 -18.32 7.46 -6.66
N PRO A 300 -19.48 6.89 -7.02
CA PRO A 300 -20.51 6.51 -6.05
C PRO A 300 -20.08 5.37 -5.11
N PHE A 301 -18.98 4.66 -5.42
CA PHE A 301 -18.43 3.63 -4.54
C PHE A 301 -17.48 4.19 -3.48
N THR A 302 -17.18 5.50 -3.49
CA THR A 302 -16.37 6.10 -2.43
C THR A 302 -17.08 6.04 -1.09
N ARG A 303 -16.32 5.64 -0.05
CA ARG A 303 -16.82 5.48 1.31
C ARG A 303 -16.14 6.46 2.23
N ARG A 304 -16.89 6.98 3.21
CA ARG A 304 -16.31 7.78 4.30
C ARG A 304 -15.35 6.90 5.12
N PRO A 305 -14.28 7.47 5.70
CA PRO A 305 -13.44 6.74 6.63
C PRO A 305 -14.28 6.16 7.78
N GLY A 306 -14.15 4.85 8.01
CA GLY A 306 -14.69 4.18 9.17
C GLY A 306 -13.73 4.24 10.36
N ARG A 307 -14.09 3.59 11.46
CA ARG A 307 -13.20 3.43 12.62
C ARG A 307 -12.00 2.59 12.22
N ALA A 308 -10.80 3.16 12.30
CA ALA A 308 -9.56 2.43 12.09
C ALA A 308 -9.27 1.51 13.30
N PRO A 309 -9.17 0.18 13.13
CA PRO A 309 -8.67 -0.69 14.18
C PRO A 309 -7.21 -0.35 14.47
N ALA A 310 -6.87 -0.14 15.74
CA ALA A 310 -5.49 0.03 16.18
C ALA A 310 -4.95 -1.32 16.66
N PHE A 311 -3.78 -1.72 16.15
CA PHE A 311 -3.09 -2.92 16.62
C PHE A 311 -2.08 -2.52 17.70
N PRO A 312 -1.95 -3.28 18.79
CA PRO A 312 -0.97 -2.97 19.81
C PRO A 312 0.46 -3.15 19.26
N ALA A 313 1.42 -2.40 19.80
CA ALA A 313 2.82 -2.50 19.38
C ALA A 313 3.43 -3.88 19.71
N GLU A 314 3.06 -4.42 20.85
CA GLU A 314 3.43 -5.75 21.34
C GLU A 314 2.15 -6.48 21.75
N GLY A 315 2.13 -7.81 21.65
CA GLY A 315 0.94 -8.61 21.93
C GLY A 315 -0.15 -8.46 20.86
N PHE A 316 0.20 -8.08 19.64
CA PHE A 316 -0.75 -8.13 18.52
C PHE A 316 -1.02 -9.59 18.16
N ARG A 317 -2.24 -9.90 17.77
CA ARG A 317 -2.67 -11.27 17.47
C ARG A 317 -2.82 -11.42 15.97
N PHE A 318 -2.26 -12.47 15.40
CA PHE A 318 -2.40 -12.74 13.97
C PHE A 318 -2.91 -14.15 13.71
N ALA A 319 -3.85 -14.26 12.78
CA ALA A 319 -4.36 -15.52 12.31
C ALA A 319 -3.46 -16.08 11.19
N VAL A 320 -3.37 -17.41 11.09
CA VAL A 320 -2.79 -18.12 9.94
C VAL A 320 -3.73 -19.27 9.55
N PRO A 321 -3.83 -19.64 8.25
CA PRO A 321 -4.52 -20.87 7.86
C PRO A 321 -3.96 -22.08 8.61
N ASN A 322 -4.81 -23.06 8.90
CA ASN A 322 -4.35 -24.34 9.45
C ASN A 322 -3.27 -24.95 8.55
N PRO A 323 -2.31 -25.73 9.10
CA PRO A 323 -1.25 -26.35 8.29
C PRO A 323 -1.75 -27.15 7.07
N GLY A 324 -2.89 -27.84 7.19
CA GLY A 324 -3.50 -28.58 6.08
C GLY A 324 -4.19 -27.72 5.00
N ASP A 325 -4.41 -26.44 5.29
CA ASP A 325 -4.99 -25.48 4.34
C ASP A 325 -3.92 -24.67 3.58
N LEU A 326 -2.65 -24.76 4.00
CA LEU A 326 -1.51 -24.15 3.32
C LEU A 326 -1.13 -24.99 2.10
N GLU A 327 -0.98 -24.34 0.94
CA GLU A 327 -0.64 -24.95 -0.34
C GLU A 327 0.41 -24.07 -1.02
N PHE A 328 1.46 -24.71 -1.51
CA PHE A 328 2.63 -24.06 -2.12
C PHE A 328 2.92 -24.60 -3.52
N ASP A 329 2.02 -25.39 -4.11
CA ASP A 329 2.19 -26.02 -5.43
C ASP A 329 3.51 -26.82 -5.56
N GLY A 330 3.97 -27.40 -4.45
CA GLY A 330 5.26 -28.11 -4.37
C GLY A 330 6.49 -27.22 -4.22
N ASP A 331 6.33 -25.91 -4.05
CA ASP A 331 7.41 -24.95 -3.83
C ASP A 331 7.87 -24.94 -2.37
N ALA A 332 8.77 -25.87 -2.02
CA ALA A 332 9.33 -25.97 -0.67
C ALA A 332 10.07 -24.70 -0.20
N GLY A 333 10.57 -23.88 -1.14
CA GLY A 333 11.22 -22.61 -0.82
C GLY A 333 10.22 -21.58 -0.31
N TYR A 334 9.07 -21.45 -0.95
CA TYR A 334 7.97 -20.60 -0.49
C TYR A 334 7.40 -21.08 0.85
N GLU A 335 7.25 -22.39 1.03
CA GLU A 335 6.81 -22.97 2.31
C GLU A 335 7.75 -22.59 3.46
N ALA A 336 9.06 -22.78 3.28
CA ALA A 336 10.08 -22.44 4.27
C ALA A 336 10.10 -20.93 4.58
N LEU A 337 9.97 -20.08 3.56
CA LEU A 337 9.96 -18.63 3.73
C LEU A 337 8.68 -18.13 4.42
N PHE A 338 7.54 -18.78 4.19
CA PHE A 338 6.31 -18.48 4.94
C PHE A 338 6.46 -18.84 6.42
N ALA A 339 7.04 -20.02 6.72
CA ALA A 339 7.36 -20.40 8.10
C ALA A 339 8.31 -19.38 8.76
N ALA A 340 9.36 -18.95 8.06
CA ALA A 340 10.27 -17.93 8.56
C ALA A 340 9.58 -16.57 8.80
N ALA A 341 8.61 -16.17 7.98
CA ALA A 341 7.83 -14.95 8.18
C ALA A 341 6.95 -15.03 9.44
N ARG A 342 6.36 -16.20 9.73
CA ARG A 342 5.60 -16.45 10.97
C ARG A 342 6.48 -16.33 12.20
N GLU A 343 7.64 -16.99 12.19
CA GLU A 343 8.61 -16.91 13.29
C GLU A 343 9.09 -15.47 13.56
N ARG A 344 9.27 -14.66 12.51
CA ARG A 344 9.60 -13.23 12.67
C ARG A 344 8.48 -12.44 13.34
N LEU A 345 7.21 -12.72 13.02
CA LEU A 345 6.08 -12.06 13.70
C LEU A 345 5.98 -12.47 15.17
N LEU A 346 6.22 -13.74 15.50
CA LEU A 346 6.32 -14.20 16.89
C LEU A 346 7.45 -13.46 17.63
N ALA A 347 8.63 -13.35 17.01
CA ALA A 347 9.76 -12.62 17.57
C ALA A 347 9.50 -11.10 17.75
N LEU A 348 8.61 -10.52 16.93
CA LEU A 348 8.15 -9.13 17.06
C LEU A 348 7.07 -8.93 18.15
N GLY A 349 6.77 -9.97 18.93
CA GLY A 349 5.78 -9.96 20.01
C GLY A 349 4.36 -10.29 19.55
N GLY A 350 4.22 -10.94 18.39
CA GLY A 350 2.93 -11.40 17.88
C GLY A 350 2.47 -12.72 18.52
N GLU A 351 1.16 -12.90 18.63
CA GLU A 351 0.52 -14.13 19.08
C GLU A 351 -0.21 -14.80 17.90
N GLU A 352 0.20 -16.01 17.54
CA GLU A 352 -0.38 -16.73 16.42
C GLU A 352 -1.66 -17.50 16.81
N LYS A 353 -2.66 -17.46 15.92
CA LYS A 353 -3.88 -18.27 15.99
C LYS A 353 -4.10 -19.02 14.67
N ALA A 354 -4.13 -20.35 14.70
CA ALA A 354 -4.55 -21.12 13.53
C ALA A 354 -6.07 -20.99 13.30
N ILE A 355 -6.50 -20.87 12.04
CA ILE A 355 -7.91 -20.77 11.66
C ILE A 355 -8.27 -21.73 10.52
N ASP A 356 -9.55 -22.15 10.50
CA ASP A 356 -10.15 -22.80 9.34
C ASP A 356 -10.23 -21.82 8.17
N TYR A 357 -9.56 -22.17 7.07
CA TYR A 357 -9.47 -21.33 5.88
C TYR A 357 -10.52 -21.66 4.81
N ALA A 358 -11.31 -22.72 5.00
CA ALA A 358 -12.30 -23.17 4.01
C ALA A 358 -13.34 -22.09 3.61
N PRO A 359 -13.89 -21.27 4.54
CA PRO A 359 -14.83 -20.20 4.16
C PRO A 359 -14.21 -19.14 3.25
N PHE A 360 -12.91 -18.85 3.41
CA PHE A 360 -12.18 -17.93 2.55
C PHE A 360 -11.98 -18.51 1.15
N LEU A 361 -11.68 -19.81 1.06
CA LEU A 361 -11.58 -20.54 -0.20
C LEU A 361 -12.92 -20.62 -0.95
N GLU A 362 -14.03 -20.71 -0.23
CA GLU A 362 -15.36 -20.66 -0.85
C GLU A 362 -15.69 -19.25 -1.35
N ALA A 363 -15.38 -18.21 -0.57
CA ALA A 363 -15.64 -16.83 -0.95
C ALA A 363 -14.88 -16.41 -2.22
N GLN A 364 -13.64 -16.87 -2.40
CA GLN A 364 -12.91 -16.62 -3.65
C GLN A 364 -13.50 -17.34 -4.86
N ALA A 365 -14.10 -18.53 -4.69
CA ALA A 365 -14.65 -19.29 -5.80
C ALA A 365 -15.84 -18.55 -6.42
N LEU A 366 -16.60 -17.80 -5.61
CA LEU A 366 -17.69 -16.94 -6.08
C LEU A 366 -17.21 -15.83 -7.04
N LEU A 367 -15.92 -15.47 -7.02
CA LEU A 367 -15.36 -14.41 -7.87
C LEU A 367 -15.14 -14.85 -9.33
N TYR A 368 -14.44 -15.97 -9.54
CA TYR A 368 -14.05 -16.42 -10.89
C TYR A 368 -14.78 -17.67 -11.38
N ASP A 369 -15.16 -18.58 -10.47
CA ASP A 369 -15.97 -19.75 -10.81
C ASP A 369 -17.47 -19.47 -10.61
N GLY A 370 -17.79 -18.28 -10.11
CA GLY A 370 -19.13 -17.85 -9.74
C GLY A 370 -19.61 -16.57 -10.42
N PRO A 371 -20.81 -16.11 -10.06
CA PRO A 371 -21.53 -15.05 -10.78
C PRO A 371 -20.90 -13.66 -10.75
N LEU A 372 -19.94 -13.39 -9.85
CA LEU A 372 -19.34 -12.05 -9.76
C LEU A 372 -18.50 -11.70 -10.98
N VAL A 373 -18.02 -12.70 -11.74
CA VAL A 373 -17.34 -12.50 -13.03
C VAL A 373 -18.25 -11.82 -14.06
N ALA A 374 -19.58 -11.87 -13.88
CA ALA A 374 -20.55 -11.18 -14.73
C ALA A 374 -20.38 -9.65 -14.74
N GLU A 375 -19.77 -9.04 -13.72
CA GLU A 375 -19.46 -7.60 -13.78
C GLU A 375 -18.44 -7.24 -14.86
N ARG A 376 -17.49 -8.13 -15.15
CA ARG A 376 -16.55 -7.92 -16.27
C ARG A 376 -17.31 -7.93 -17.60
N TRP A 377 -18.25 -8.86 -17.74
CA TRP A 377 -19.13 -8.92 -18.90
C TRP A 377 -20.04 -7.70 -19.00
N ALA A 378 -20.58 -7.21 -17.88
CA ALA A 378 -21.39 -6.01 -17.86
C ALA A 378 -20.61 -4.76 -18.30
N ALA A 379 -19.31 -4.69 -17.97
CA ALA A 379 -18.43 -3.60 -18.36
C ALA A 379 -17.93 -3.68 -19.82
N LEU A 380 -17.63 -4.89 -20.30
CA LEU A 380 -16.83 -5.09 -21.53
C LEU A 380 -17.49 -5.99 -22.57
N GLY A 381 -18.63 -6.63 -22.28
CA GLY A 381 -19.26 -7.62 -23.16
C GLY A 381 -19.61 -7.07 -24.54
N ALA A 382 -20.23 -5.88 -24.60
CA ALA A 382 -20.57 -5.23 -25.86
C ALA A 382 -19.33 -4.91 -26.71
N PHE A 383 -18.20 -4.54 -26.08
CA PHE A 383 -16.94 -4.34 -26.79
C PHE A 383 -16.39 -5.69 -27.28
N ALA A 384 -16.38 -6.70 -26.41
CA ALA A 384 -15.84 -8.03 -26.68
C ALA A 384 -16.54 -8.73 -27.86
N GLU A 385 -17.86 -8.59 -27.99
CA GLU A 385 -18.65 -9.15 -29.09
C GLU A 385 -18.22 -8.60 -30.46
N GLY A 386 -17.84 -7.32 -30.54
CA GLY A 386 -17.38 -6.67 -31.78
C GLY A 386 -15.89 -6.80 -32.06
N HIS A 387 -15.07 -7.18 -31.06
CA HIS A 387 -13.60 -7.10 -31.11
C HIS A 387 -12.92 -8.39 -30.66
N ALA A 388 -13.54 -9.56 -30.89
CA ALA A 388 -13.01 -10.84 -30.41
C ALA A 388 -11.56 -11.13 -30.87
N ALA A 389 -11.16 -10.64 -32.05
CA ALA A 389 -9.81 -10.79 -32.58
C ALA A 389 -8.75 -9.93 -31.85
N ASP A 390 -9.18 -8.86 -31.18
CA ASP A 390 -8.31 -7.93 -30.43
C ASP A 390 -8.12 -8.36 -28.96
N LEU A 391 -8.83 -9.40 -28.54
CA LEU A 391 -8.76 -9.94 -27.20
C LEU A 391 -7.66 -11.00 -27.08
N HIS A 392 -6.91 -10.95 -25.99
CA HIS A 392 -6.05 -12.06 -25.61
C HIS A 392 -6.93 -13.32 -25.40
N PRO A 393 -6.58 -14.51 -25.95
CA PRO A 393 -7.48 -15.66 -25.97
C PRO A 393 -8.02 -16.07 -24.59
N VAL A 394 -7.18 -15.99 -23.56
CA VAL A 394 -7.58 -16.29 -22.18
C VAL A 394 -8.51 -15.22 -21.62
N THR A 395 -8.24 -13.94 -21.92
CA THR A 395 -9.07 -12.83 -21.47
C THR A 395 -10.46 -12.92 -22.12
N ALA A 396 -10.53 -13.21 -23.42
CA ALA A 396 -11.79 -13.45 -24.14
C ALA A 396 -12.63 -14.56 -23.45
N ARG A 397 -12.00 -15.69 -23.12
CA ARG A 397 -12.67 -16.81 -22.45
C ARG A 397 -13.20 -16.42 -21.06
N VAL A 398 -12.43 -15.68 -20.27
CA VAL A 398 -12.85 -15.25 -18.92
C VAL A 398 -13.96 -14.19 -18.98
N LEU A 399 -13.91 -13.26 -19.95
CA LEU A 399 -15.00 -12.31 -20.15
C LEU A 399 -16.29 -13.05 -20.54
N ALA A 400 -16.20 -13.95 -21.53
CA ALA A 400 -17.35 -14.71 -22.02
C ALA A 400 -17.99 -15.61 -20.94
N SER A 401 -17.24 -16.13 -19.96
CA SER A 401 -17.84 -16.91 -18.88
C SER A 401 -18.80 -16.10 -18.02
N GLY A 402 -18.67 -14.77 -17.98
CA GLY A 402 -19.60 -13.89 -17.26
C GLY A 402 -21.00 -13.84 -17.86
N SER A 403 -21.17 -14.14 -19.15
CA SER A 403 -22.48 -14.12 -19.81
C SER A 403 -23.38 -15.29 -19.42
N ALA A 404 -22.85 -16.29 -18.72
CA ALA A 404 -23.57 -17.52 -18.36
C ALA A 404 -24.46 -17.39 -17.11
N TYR A 405 -24.35 -16.30 -16.35
CA TYR A 405 -25.04 -16.13 -15.07
C TYR A 405 -26.21 -15.15 -15.18
N GLY A 406 -27.37 -15.55 -14.64
CA GLY A 406 -28.54 -14.70 -14.52
C GLY A 406 -28.59 -13.93 -13.21
N ALA A 407 -29.61 -13.08 -13.08
CA ALA A 407 -29.82 -12.28 -11.86
C ALA A 407 -30.04 -13.16 -10.61
N ALA A 408 -30.74 -14.30 -10.75
CA ALA A 408 -31.00 -15.20 -9.63
C ALA A 408 -29.71 -15.82 -9.07
N GLU A 409 -28.80 -16.27 -9.94
CA GLU A 409 -27.48 -16.76 -9.55
C GLU A 409 -26.67 -15.67 -8.87
N LEU A 410 -26.69 -14.45 -9.41
CA LEU A 410 -25.98 -13.30 -8.84
C LEU A 410 -26.47 -12.96 -7.42
N PHE A 411 -27.77 -12.85 -7.20
CA PHE A 411 -28.31 -12.57 -5.86
C PHE A 411 -28.04 -13.71 -4.87
N ARG A 412 -28.09 -14.98 -5.31
CA ARG A 412 -27.67 -16.11 -4.46
C ARG A 412 -26.21 -16.01 -4.07
N ALA A 413 -25.32 -15.62 -4.99
CA ALA A 413 -23.91 -15.40 -4.69
C ALA A 413 -23.71 -14.26 -3.69
N PHE A 414 -24.46 -13.16 -3.79
CA PHE A 414 -24.39 -12.09 -2.79
C PHE A 414 -24.87 -12.54 -1.41
N HIS A 415 -25.97 -13.30 -1.33
CA HIS A 415 -26.42 -13.86 -0.05
C HIS A 415 -25.36 -14.80 0.54
N ARG A 416 -24.79 -15.68 -0.29
CA ARG A 416 -23.74 -16.60 0.16
C ARG A 416 -22.48 -15.87 0.61
N LEU A 417 -22.10 -14.79 -0.08
CA LEU A 417 -20.97 -13.97 0.30
C LEU A 417 -21.18 -13.27 1.66
N ALA A 418 -22.40 -12.83 1.96
CA ALA A 418 -22.74 -12.27 3.27
C ALA A 418 -22.63 -13.31 4.40
N GLU A 419 -23.08 -14.55 4.16
CA GLU A 419 -22.90 -15.66 5.10
C GLU A 419 -21.42 -15.97 5.32
N LEU A 420 -20.64 -16.08 4.24
CA LEU A 420 -19.21 -16.36 4.29
C LEU A 420 -18.44 -15.24 4.99
N LYS A 421 -18.83 -13.97 4.79
CA LYS A 421 -18.26 -12.84 5.53
C LYS A 421 -18.45 -12.99 7.02
N ALA A 422 -19.65 -13.34 7.48
CA ALA A 422 -19.91 -13.58 8.89
C ALA A 422 -19.05 -14.74 9.45
N GLN A 423 -18.90 -15.83 8.68
CA GLN A 423 -18.07 -16.97 9.07
C GLN A 423 -16.57 -16.60 9.15
N CYS A 424 -16.06 -15.87 8.15
CA CYS A 424 -14.68 -15.41 8.10
C CYS A 424 -14.37 -14.43 9.25
N ASP A 425 -15.30 -13.51 9.55
CA ASP A 425 -15.15 -12.60 10.68
C ASP A 425 -15.11 -13.33 12.02
N VAL A 426 -15.92 -14.39 12.19
CA VAL A 426 -15.88 -15.25 13.38
C VAL A 426 -14.55 -16.00 13.47
N ALA A 427 -14.04 -16.52 12.35
CA ALA A 427 -12.73 -17.19 12.32
C ALA A 427 -11.60 -16.23 12.75
N LEU A 428 -11.65 -14.98 12.28
CA LEU A 428 -10.71 -13.91 12.63
C LEU A 428 -10.98 -13.26 13.99
N ALA A 429 -12.08 -13.58 14.67
CA ALA A 429 -12.38 -13.00 15.96
C ALA A 429 -11.24 -13.28 16.96
N GLY A 430 -10.75 -12.22 17.62
CA GLY A 430 -9.60 -12.29 18.50
C GLY A 430 -8.24 -12.24 17.80
N SER A 431 -8.19 -12.02 16.49
CA SER A 431 -6.98 -11.67 15.75
C SER A 431 -7.11 -10.26 15.17
N ASP A 432 -5.99 -9.55 15.08
CA ASP A 432 -5.90 -8.22 14.51
C ASP A 432 -5.82 -8.28 12.97
N PHE A 433 -5.12 -9.28 12.44
CA PHE A 433 -5.03 -9.55 11.01
C PHE A 433 -4.80 -11.03 10.71
N LEU A 434 -5.01 -11.43 9.47
CA LEU A 434 -4.67 -12.72 8.89
C LEU A 434 -3.35 -12.59 8.10
N LEU A 435 -2.42 -13.50 8.32
CA LEU A 435 -1.21 -13.65 7.53
C LEU A 435 -1.36 -14.81 6.54
N VAL A 436 -1.12 -14.54 5.26
CA VAL A 436 -1.12 -15.55 4.18
C VAL A 436 0.10 -15.36 3.26
N PRO A 437 0.54 -16.41 2.53
CA PRO A 437 1.50 -16.25 1.44
C PRO A 437 0.99 -15.25 0.40
N GLY A 438 1.88 -14.49 -0.23
CA GLY A 438 1.50 -13.57 -1.32
C GLY A 438 0.99 -14.32 -2.56
N ALA A 439 1.49 -15.53 -2.79
CA ALA A 439 1.07 -16.51 -3.77
C ALA A 439 1.63 -17.89 -3.36
N PRO A 440 1.08 -19.02 -3.85
CA PRO A 440 1.61 -20.36 -3.54
C PRO A 440 2.98 -20.61 -4.16
N THR A 441 3.26 -20.06 -5.34
CA THR A 441 4.54 -20.24 -6.08
C THR A 441 4.80 -19.05 -7.02
N LEU A 442 5.97 -19.03 -7.67
CA LEU A 442 6.34 -18.12 -8.76
C LEU A 442 6.53 -18.90 -10.07
N PRO A 443 5.53 -18.92 -10.97
CA PRO A 443 5.61 -19.70 -12.21
C PRO A 443 6.61 -19.18 -13.23
N ARG A 444 7.16 -20.09 -14.02
CA ARG A 444 7.88 -19.75 -15.25
C ARG A 444 6.93 -19.43 -16.40
N LEU A 445 7.40 -18.64 -17.36
CA LEU A 445 6.62 -18.27 -18.56
C LEU A 445 6.29 -19.49 -19.43
N ASP A 446 7.21 -20.46 -19.56
CA ASP A 446 6.96 -21.66 -20.36
C ASP A 446 6.01 -22.65 -19.66
N GLU A 447 5.95 -22.64 -18.34
CA GLU A 447 4.91 -23.36 -17.58
C GLU A 447 3.55 -22.72 -17.81
N LEU A 448 3.50 -21.38 -17.74
CA LEU A 448 2.28 -20.61 -17.99
C LEU A 448 1.73 -20.85 -19.40
N GLU A 449 2.59 -20.95 -20.42
CA GLU A 449 2.16 -21.24 -21.78
C GLU A 449 1.45 -22.61 -21.90
N ARG A 450 1.89 -23.61 -21.13
CA ARG A 450 1.31 -24.96 -21.12
C ARG A 450 -0.02 -25.02 -20.38
N ASP A 451 -0.20 -24.22 -19.32
CA ASP A 451 -1.43 -24.19 -18.51
C ASP A 451 -1.84 -22.76 -18.11
N PRO A 452 -2.29 -21.93 -19.07
CA PRO A 452 -2.42 -20.49 -18.88
C PRO A 452 -3.58 -20.06 -17.98
N ILE A 453 -4.49 -20.99 -17.65
CA ILE A 453 -5.67 -20.72 -16.82
C ILE A 453 -5.47 -21.30 -15.42
N ALA A 454 -5.12 -22.58 -15.27
CA ALA A 454 -5.08 -23.16 -13.94
C ALA A 454 -3.91 -22.61 -13.12
N LEU A 455 -2.74 -22.35 -13.73
CA LEU A 455 -1.64 -21.66 -13.06
C LEU A 455 -2.07 -20.30 -12.50
N ASN A 456 -2.75 -19.48 -13.31
CA ASN A 456 -3.27 -18.20 -12.86
C ASN A 456 -4.29 -18.34 -11.71
N SER A 457 -5.18 -19.35 -11.78
CA SER A 457 -6.17 -19.59 -10.73
C SER A 457 -5.50 -19.95 -9.40
N ARG A 458 -4.41 -20.74 -9.43
CA ARG A 458 -3.63 -21.10 -8.22
C ARG A 458 -3.01 -19.87 -7.57
N LEU A 459 -2.49 -18.92 -8.35
CA LEU A 459 -1.97 -17.64 -7.82
C LEU A 459 -3.01 -16.83 -7.02
N GLY A 460 -4.30 -17.05 -7.26
CA GLY A 460 -5.39 -16.35 -6.57
C GLY A 460 -5.76 -16.89 -5.19
N ARG A 461 -5.20 -18.04 -4.76
CA ARG A 461 -5.60 -18.79 -3.55
C ARG A 461 -5.66 -17.94 -2.27
N TYR A 462 -4.72 -16.99 -2.15
CA TYR A 462 -4.55 -16.16 -0.97
C TYR A 462 -5.03 -14.73 -1.15
N THR A 463 -5.62 -14.40 -2.31
CA THR A 463 -5.90 -13.02 -2.67
C THR A 463 -7.35 -12.75 -3.09
N ASN A 464 -8.01 -13.73 -3.71
CA ASN A 464 -9.29 -13.55 -4.39
C ASN A 464 -10.48 -13.24 -3.45
N PHE A 465 -10.40 -13.63 -2.17
CA PHE A 465 -11.48 -13.41 -1.20
C PHE A 465 -11.52 -11.98 -0.63
N VAL A 466 -10.40 -11.24 -0.70
CA VAL A 466 -10.20 -10.01 0.09
C VAL A 466 -11.20 -8.92 -0.25
N ASN A 467 -11.44 -8.62 -1.53
CA ASN A 467 -12.42 -7.62 -1.92
C ASN A 467 -13.88 -8.08 -1.80
N PRO A 468 -14.25 -9.32 -2.21
CA PRO A 468 -15.57 -9.86 -1.94
C PRO A 468 -15.95 -9.79 -0.45
N LEU A 469 -14.99 -10.05 0.43
CA LEU A 469 -15.17 -9.96 1.88
C LEU A 469 -14.80 -8.60 2.47
N ASP A 470 -14.66 -7.54 1.67
CA ASP A 470 -14.46 -6.15 2.14
C ASP A 470 -13.28 -5.93 3.12
N TYR A 471 -12.20 -6.68 2.96
CA TYR A 471 -10.98 -6.53 3.76
C TYR A 471 -9.99 -5.52 3.16
N ALA A 472 -9.08 -5.03 4.00
CA ALA A 472 -7.88 -4.30 3.58
C ALA A 472 -6.68 -5.25 3.55
N ALA A 473 -5.66 -4.97 2.75
CA ALA A 473 -4.47 -5.82 2.71
C ALA A 473 -3.20 -5.05 2.37
N ILE A 474 -2.06 -5.51 2.88
CA ILE A 474 -0.73 -5.05 2.48
C ILE A 474 0.16 -6.26 2.19
N ALA A 475 0.70 -6.33 0.98
CA ALA A 475 1.72 -7.28 0.59
C ALA A 475 3.11 -6.70 0.90
N VAL A 476 3.98 -7.50 1.49
CA VAL A 476 5.31 -7.08 1.94
C VAL A 476 6.34 -8.18 1.65
N PRO A 477 7.58 -7.83 1.26
CA PRO A 477 8.63 -8.81 1.08
C PRO A 477 8.94 -9.58 2.37
N ALA A 478 9.25 -10.87 2.23
CA ALA A 478 9.47 -11.79 3.34
C ALA A 478 10.68 -12.72 3.16
N GLY A 479 11.49 -12.47 2.13
CA GLY A 479 12.77 -13.13 1.90
C GLY A 479 12.98 -13.53 0.45
N PHE A 480 13.99 -14.37 0.23
CA PHE A 480 14.37 -14.89 -1.07
C PHE A 480 14.57 -16.40 -0.97
N ARG A 481 14.18 -17.11 -2.02
CA ARG A 481 14.54 -18.51 -2.23
C ARG A 481 16.06 -18.63 -2.44
N ASP A 482 16.58 -19.84 -2.29
CA ASP A 482 18.01 -20.13 -2.53
C ASP A 482 18.45 -19.81 -3.97
N ASP A 483 17.54 -19.81 -4.94
CA ASP A 483 17.81 -19.42 -6.33
C ASP A 483 17.68 -17.91 -6.58
N GLY A 484 17.43 -17.10 -5.55
CA GLY A 484 17.37 -15.64 -5.64
C GLY A 484 16.04 -15.06 -6.08
N LEU A 485 15.01 -15.90 -6.20
CA LEU A 485 13.66 -15.42 -6.48
C LEU A 485 13.00 -14.89 -5.19
N PRO A 486 12.35 -13.71 -5.24
CA PRO A 486 11.76 -13.10 -4.06
C PRO A 486 10.49 -13.83 -3.62
N PHE A 487 10.21 -13.74 -2.33
CA PHE A 487 8.97 -14.19 -1.70
C PHE A 487 8.37 -13.05 -0.89
N GLY A 488 7.04 -13.00 -0.82
CA GLY A 488 6.31 -12.03 -0.01
C GLY A 488 5.12 -12.67 0.68
N VAL A 489 4.69 -12.05 1.77
CA VAL A 489 3.46 -12.37 2.50
C VAL A 489 2.46 -11.23 2.36
N THR A 490 1.19 -11.52 2.59
CA THR A 490 0.13 -10.51 2.67
C THR A 490 -0.49 -10.53 4.05
N LEU A 491 -0.54 -9.36 4.69
CA LEU A 491 -1.33 -9.14 5.90
C LEU A 491 -2.71 -8.65 5.46
N VAL A 492 -3.77 -9.32 5.90
CA VAL A 492 -5.17 -9.03 5.57
C VAL A 492 -5.92 -8.67 6.84
N GLY A 493 -6.47 -7.47 6.90
CA GLY A 493 -7.18 -6.97 8.07
C GLY A 493 -8.60 -6.52 7.74
N ALA A 494 -9.37 -6.24 8.79
CA ALA A 494 -10.69 -5.61 8.66
C ALA A 494 -10.61 -4.32 7.83
N ALA A 495 -11.73 -3.92 7.21
CA ALA A 495 -11.85 -2.60 6.60
C ALA A 495 -11.32 -1.50 7.55
N HIS A 496 -10.63 -0.51 6.98
CA HIS A 496 -10.00 0.64 7.64
C HIS A 496 -8.74 0.36 8.47
N SER A 497 -8.17 -0.85 8.38
CA SER A 497 -6.94 -1.21 9.11
C SER A 497 -5.63 -0.86 8.39
N GLU A 498 -5.65 -0.04 7.33
CA GLU A 498 -4.47 0.20 6.48
C GLU A 498 -3.25 0.68 7.27
N ALA A 499 -3.43 1.64 8.18
CA ALA A 499 -2.33 2.19 8.98
C ALA A 499 -1.71 1.14 9.93
N SER A 500 -2.55 0.33 10.58
CA SER A 500 -2.09 -0.69 11.53
C SER A 500 -1.44 -1.87 10.80
N LEU A 501 -1.99 -2.29 9.66
CA LEU A 501 -1.36 -3.26 8.76
C LEU A 501 -0.01 -2.76 8.27
N ALA A 502 0.10 -1.51 7.85
CA ALA A 502 1.34 -0.92 7.37
C ALA A 502 2.41 -0.86 8.46
N ALA A 503 2.05 -0.51 9.70
CA ALA A 503 2.98 -0.48 10.82
C ALA A 503 3.58 -1.87 11.13
N VAL A 504 2.75 -2.93 11.14
CA VAL A 504 3.24 -4.30 11.35
C VAL A 504 4.06 -4.76 10.14
N ALA A 505 3.61 -4.47 8.92
CA ALA A 505 4.33 -4.82 7.70
C ALA A 505 5.72 -4.16 7.64
N ALA A 506 5.85 -2.89 8.02
CA ALA A 506 7.14 -2.19 8.08
C ALA A 506 8.14 -2.92 9.01
N ARG A 507 7.67 -3.31 10.20
CA ARG A 507 8.48 -4.05 11.18
C ARG A 507 8.87 -5.44 10.69
N LEU A 508 7.91 -6.19 10.11
CA LEU A 508 8.17 -7.50 9.54
C LEU A 508 9.22 -7.43 8.41
N HIS A 509 9.10 -6.42 7.55
CA HIS A 509 10.02 -6.20 6.45
C HIS A 509 11.43 -5.90 6.95
N ALA A 510 11.57 -4.93 7.87
CA ALA A 510 12.85 -4.52 8.45
C ALA A 510 13.53 -5.66 9.23
N ALA A 511 12.76 -6.56 9.86
CA ALA A 511 13.31 -7.71 10.58
C ALA A 511 13.86 -8.82 9.67
N GLY A 512 13.43 -8.88 8.39
CA GLY A 512 13.71 -10.02 7.50
C GLY A 512 14.46 -9.70 6.22
N ALA A 513 14.54 -8.44 5.80
CA ALA A 513 15.13 -8.03 4.54
C ALA A 513 16.15 -6.90 4.71
N GLN A 514 17.17 -6.90 3.84
CA GLN A 514 18.17 -5.83 3.77
C GLN A 514 17.87 -4.84 2.65
N THR A 515 17.24 -5.30 1.57
CA THR A 515 17.01 -4.48 0.38
C THR A 515 15.60 -4.64 -0.18
N VAL A 516 15.12 -3.60 -0.85
CA VAL A 516 13.82 -3.50 -1.54
C VAL A 516 14.03 -3.29 -3.04
N GLY A 517 13.08 -3.80 -3.83
CA GLY A 517 13.19 -3.89 -5.28
C GLY A 517 14.37 -4.74 -5.74
N ALA A 518 14.71 -4.64 -7.02
CA ALA A 518 15.81 -5.34 -7.69
C ALA A 518 17.04 -4.45 -7.90
N CYS A 519 17.06 -3.27 -7.29
CA CYS A 519 18.14 -2.30 -7.41
C CYS A 519 18.98 -2.18 -6.13
N GLY A 520 18.79 -3.05 -5.13
CA GLY A 520 19.58 -3.02 -3.90
C GLY A 520 19.37 -1.77 -3.05
N THR A 521 18.20 -1.12 -3.14
CA THR A 521 17.83 -0.02 -2.26
C THR A 521 17.68 -0.57 -0.83
N PRO A 522 18.28 0.03 0.21
CA PRO A 522 18.16 -0.48 1.56
C PRO A 522 16.71 -0.37 2.08
N VAL A 523 16.28 -1.34 2.88
CA VAL A 523 15.03 -1.25 3.63
C VAL A 523 15.11 -0.02 4.55
N ALA A 524 14.05 0.79 4.59
CA ALA A 524 13.97 1.92 5.50
C ALA A 524 13.74 1.45 6.93
N GLU A 525 14.35 2.14 7.89
CA GLU A 525 13.96 2.01 9.29
C GLU A 525 12.49 2.43 9.44
N PRO A 526 11.63 1.64 10.10
CA PRO A 526 10.22 2.00 10.30
C PRO A 526 10.10 3.37 10.97
N SER A 527 9.40 4.33 10.35
CA SER A 527 9.49 5.75 10.74
C SER A 527 8.80 6.10 12.07
N SER A 528 7.96 5.23 12.61
CA SER A 528 7.27 5.45 13.87
C SER A 528 6.66 4.16 14.40
N ALA A 529 6.76 3.96 15.72
CA ALA A 529 5.96 2.98 16.46
C ALA A 529 4.48 3.06 16.02
N PRO A 530 3.73 1.94 16.01
CA PRO A 530 2.35 1.92 15.53
C PRO A 530 1.56 3.05 16.16
N ALA A 531 0.59 3.61 15.42
CA ALA A 531 -0.36 4.56 15.96
C ALA A 531 -0.89 3.96 17.26
N THR A 532 -0.43 4.49 18.39
CA THR A 532 -0.52 3.81 19.70
C THR A 532 -1.95 3.76 20.22
N GLY A 533 -2.92 4.15 19.38
CA GLY A 533 -4.26 4.54 19.76
C GLY A 533 -4.20 5.65 20.80
N ARG A 534 -3.12 6.44 20.90
CA ARG A 534 -2.91 7.40 22.00
C ARG A 534 -2.58 8.78 21.50
N ILE A 535 -2.94 9.77 22.31
CA ILE A 535 -2.66 11.18 22.08
C ILE A 535 -1.90 11.74 23.29
N PRO A 536 -0.88 12.59 23.06
CA PRO A 536 -0.22 13.28 24.14
C PRO A 536 -1.17 14.29 24.78
N PHE A 537 -1.32 14.20 26.10
CA PHE A 537 -2.24 14.98 26.91
C PHE A 537 -1.53 15.59 28.12
N ALA A 538 -1.38 16.91 28.14
CA ALA A 538 -0.74 17.65 29.23
C ALA A 538 -1.69 17.89 30.41
N VAL A 539 -1.22 17.57 31.61
CA VAL A 539 -1.88 17.84 32.88
C VAL A 539 -1.02 18.74 33.77
N VAL A 540 -1.69 19.65 34.49
CA VAL A 540 -1.03 20.74 35.27
C VAL A 540 -1.50 20.77 36.72
N GLY A 541 -2.48 19.95 37.09
CA GLY A 541 -3.23 20.06 38.34
C GLY A 541 -3.40 18.77 39.10
N ALA A 542 -4.59 18.53 39.63
CA ALA A 542 -4.89 17.38 40.50
C ALA A 542 -4.65 16.00 39.84
N HIS A 543 -4.44 15.95 38.52
CA HIS A 543 -4.12 14.76 37.74
C HIS A 543 -2.61 14.45 37.63
N LEU A 544 -1.71 15.34 38.09
CA LEU A 544 -0.27 15.04 38.13
C LEU A 544 0.01 13.78 38.97
N THR A 545 1.03 13.01 38.63
CA THR A 545 1.43 11.74 39.29
C THR A 545 1.33 11.79 40.82
N GLY A 546 0.53 10.92 41.44
CA GLY A 546 0.38 10.88 42.90
C GLY A 546 -0.43 12.04 43.53
N LEU A 547 -1.09 12.88 42.73
CA LEU A 547 -2.12 13.82 43.20
C LEU A 547 -3.53 13.19 43.12
N PRO A 548 -4.54 13.75 43.82
CA PRO A 548 -5.79 13.04 44.12
C PRO A 548 -6.62 12.54 42.93
N LEU A 549 -6.46 13.13 41.74
CA LEU A 549 -7.21 12.73 40.53
C LEU A 549 -6.34 11.98 39.52
N ASN A 550 -5.07 11.68 39.83
CA ASN A 550 -4.18 10.95 38.93
C ASN A 550 -4.73 9.55 38.59
N GLY A 551 -5.45 8.91 39.53
CA GLY A 551 -6.13 7.64 39.28
C GLY A 551 -7.03 7.67 38.04
N GLN A 552 -7.68 8.79 37.73
CA GLN A 552 -8.53 8.90 36.53
C GLN A 552 -7.77 8.76 35.21
N LEU A 553 -6.49 9.14 35.18
CA LEU A 553 -5.61 8.90 34.03
C LEU A 553 -5.18 7.43 33.96
N VAL A 554 -4.83 6.85 35.10
CA VAL A 554 -4.39 5.45 35.18
C VAL A 554 -5.53 4.50 34.83
N ASP A 555 -6.73 4.75 35.36
CA ASP A 555 -7.95 3.95 35.16
C ASP A 555 -8.40 3.97 33.69
N CYS A 556 -8.15 5.07 32.97
CA CYS A 556 -8.45 5.17 31.55
C CYS A 556 -7.30 4.63 30.66
N GLY A 557 -6.28 4.01 31.28
CA GLY A 557 -5.17 3.38 30.59
C GLY A 557 -4.13 4.36 30.06
N ALA A 558 -4.10 5.61 30.52
CA ALA A 558 -3.06 6.55 30.16
C ALA A 558 -1.73 6.21 30.84
N ARG A 559 -0.60 6.55 30.21
CA ARG A 559 0.74 6.36 30.78
C ARG A 559 1.50 7.68 30.79
N LEU A 560 2.27 7.92 31.85
CA LEU A 560 3.16 9.06 31.91
C LEU A 560 4.22 8.91 30.81
N ASP A 561 4.30 9.89 29.91
CA ASP A 561 5.36 9.99 28.90
C ASP A 561 6.54 10.76 29.51
N ARG A 562 6.32 12.02 29.89
CA ARG A 562 7.36 12.86 30.49
C ARG A 562 6.82 13.97 31.38
N ALA A 563 7.68 14.46 32.27
CA ALA A 563 7.47 15.74 32.96
C ALA A 563 8.22 16.85 32.22
N THR A 564 7.58 17.99 32.02
CA THR A 564 8.14 19.13 31.30
C THR A 564 7.49 20.45 31.76
N ARG A 565 7.63 21.55 31.01
CA ARG A 565 6.96 22.82 31.24
C ARG A 565 6.23 23.32 30.00
N THR A 566 5.24 24.17 30.21
CA THR A 566 4.63 24.94 29.13
C THR A 566 5.64 25.93 28.54
N ALA A 567 5.38 26.40 27.31
CA ALA A 567 6.01 27.62 26.80
C ALA A 567 5.78 28.79 27.78
N PRO A 568 6.62 29.84 27.79
CA PRO A 568 6.53 30.94 28.76
C PRO A 568 5.40 31.94 28.43
N CYS A 569 4.21 31.44 28.12
CA CYS A 569 3.05 32.23 27.70
C CYS A 569 1.78 31.94 28.51
N TYR A 570 1.93 31.34 29.71
CA TYR A 570 0.83 30.90 30.56
C TYR A 570 0.86 31.51 31.97
N ARG A 571 -0.31 31.63 32.59
CA ARG A 571 -0.49 31.89 34.02
C ARG A 571 -1.24 30.75 34.69
N LEU A 572 -0.94 30.51 35.95
CA LEU A 572 -1.54 29.46 36.76
C LEU A 572 -2.31 30.10 37.92
N TYR A 573 -3.56 29.67 38.09
CA TYR A 573 -4.46 30.19 39.13
C TYR A 573 -4.97 29.06 40.03
N GLU A 574 -5.15 29.31 41.31
CA GLU A 574 -5.94 28.42 42.18
C GLU A 574 -7.43 28.75 42.03
N LEU A 575 -8.22 27.76 41.58
CA LEU A 575 -9.65 27.94 41.34
C LEU A 575 -10.46 27.81 42.64
N PRO A 576 -11.31 28.81 42.97
CA PRO A 576 -12.12 28.78 44.18
C PRO A 576 -13.21 27.70 44.09
N GLY A 577 -13.63 27.17 45.25
CA GLY A 577 -14.77 26.25 45.34
C GLY A 577 -14.56 24.87 44.72
N THR A 578 -13.31 24.49 44.41
CA THR A 578 -12.99 23.17 43.84
C THR A 578 -12.63 22.15 44.94
N SER A 579 -13.20 20.94 44.86
CA SER A 579 -12.82 19.79 45.69
C SER A 579 -12.58 18.55 44.82
N PRO A 580 -11.37 17.94 44.84
CA PRO A 580 -10.15 18.47 45.45
C PRO A 580 -9.76 19.83 44.86
N ARG A 581 -8.84 20.57 45.53
CA ARG A 581 -8.29 21.83 45.01
C ARG A 581 -7.74 21.61 43.60
N LYS A 582 -8.09 22.51 42.67
CA LYS A 582 -7.68 22.44 41.27
C LYS A 582 -7.08 23.76 40.81
N PRO A 583 -6.01 23.74 40.00
CA PRO A 583 -5.56 24.93 39.31
C PRO A 583 -6.30 25.13 37.99
N GLY A 584 -6.28 26.37 37.49
CA GLY A 584 -6.67 26.76 36.14
C GLY A 584 -5.47 27.33 35.40
N LEU A 585 -5.20 26.82 34.20
CA LEU A 585 -4.13 27.28 33.33
C LEU A 585 -4.70 28.15 32.21
N VAL A 586 -4.19 29.37 32.06
CA VAL A 586 -4.67 30.33 31.05
C VAL A 586 -3.50 30.84 30.22
N ARG A 587 -3.68 30.89 28.90
CA ARG A 587 -2.70 31.49 27.99
C ARG A 587 -2.86 33.02 27.98
N VAL A 588 -1.77 33.74 28.18
CA VAL A 588 -1.76 35.22 28.28
C VAL A 588 -0.75 35.90 27.33
N GLY A 589 -0.01 35.14 26.51
CA GLY A 589 0.98 35.72 25.61
C GLY A 589 2.26 36.12 26.35
N ALA A 590 2.80 37.32 26.08
CA ALA A 590 4.10 37.75 26.62
C ALA A 590 4.13 37.93 28.15
N ASP A 591 2.98 38.12 28.80
CA ASP A 591 2.85 38.34 30.25
C ASP A 591 2.78 37.02 31.06
N GLY A 592 3.23 35.92 30.45
CA GLY A 592 3.17 34.57 31.00
C GLY A 592 4.49 34.08 31.61
N SER A 593 4.47 32.85 32.08
CA SER A 593 5.62 32.11 32.59
C SER A 593 5.52 30.64 32.18
N ALA A 594 6.63 29.92 32.24
CA ALA A 594 6.65 28.47 32.02
C ALA A 594 6.13 27.77 33.28
N ILE A 595 5.14 26.88 33.13
CA ILE A 595 4.48 26.18 34.22
C ILE A 595 4.77 24.67 34.12
N ASP A 596 5.14 24.03 35.23
CA ASP A 596 5.36 22.59 35.30
C ASP A 596 4.10 21.81 34.90
N VAL A 597 4.26 20.86 33.98
CA VAL A 597 3.22 19.94 33.50
C VAL A 597 3.76 18.51 33.37
N GLU A 598 2.86 17.55 33.31
CA GLU A 598 3.17 16.19 32.88
C GLU A 598 2.42 15.90 31.58
N VAL A 599 3.11 15.35 30.58
CA VAL A 599 2.49 14.84 29.35
C VAL A 599 2.22 13.35 29.53
N TRP A 600 0.98 12.96 29.28
CA TRP A 600 0.51 11.58 29.37
C TRP A 600 0.07 11.08 28.00
N ASP A 601 0.44 9.86 27.66
CA ASP A 601 -0.07 9.12 26.51
C ASP A 601 -1.47 8.57 26.81
N MET A 602 -2.50 9.29 26.35
CA MET A 602 -3.91 9.01 26.62
C MET A 602 -4.55 8.20 25.48
N PRO A 603 -5.19 7.04 25.73
CA PRO A 603 -5.91 6.30 24.71
C PRO A 603 -7.04 7.13 24.07
N VAL A 604 -7.11 7.12 22.74
CA VAL A 604 -8.07 7.87 21.92
C VAL A 604 -9.49 7.41 22.22
N GLU A 605 -9.70 6.10 22.40
CA GLU A 605 -10.98 5.52 22.78
C GLU A 605 -11.46 5.95 24.17
N ALA A 606 -10.53 6.26 25.08
CA ALA A 606 -10.83 6.70 26.42
C ALA A 606 -11.02 8.22 26.52
N PHE A 607 -10.49 8.98 25.55
CA PHE A 607 -10.48 10.44 25.57
C PHE A 607 -11.87 11.06 25.72
N GLY A 608 -12.87 10.55 24.98
CA GLY A 608 -14.23 11.08 25.04
C GLY A 608 -14.86 10.95 26.44
N ALA A 609 -14.73 9.77 27.06
CA ALA A 609 -15.22 9.52 28.41
C ALA A 609 -14.45 10.34 29.45
N PHE A 610 -13.12 10.45 29.29
CA PHE A 610 -12.27 11.24 30.17
C PHE A 610 -12.65 12.72 30.15
N VAL A 611 -12.80 13.33 28.97
CA VAL A 611 -13.16 14.75 28.81
C VAL A 611 -14.58 15.02 29.31
N ALA A 612 -15.53 14.10 29.11
CA ALA A 612 -16.89 14.23 29.61
C ALA A 612 -16.97 14.29 31.15
N ALA A 613 -15.98 13.71 31.85
CA ALA A 613 -15.90 13.75 33.31
C ALA A 613 -15.25 15.03 33.87
N ILE A 614 -14.79 15.95 33.02
CA ILE A 614 -14.13 17.19 33.44
C ILE A 614 -15.20 18.27 33.68
N PRO A 615 -15.43 18.70 34.94
CA PRO A 615 -16.43 19.70 35.23
C PRO A 615 -15.92 21.11 34.88
N SER A 616 -16.85 21.99 34.52
CA SER A 616 -16.62 23.43 34.51
C SER A 616 -16.05 23.88 35.88
N PRO A 617 -15.09 24.82 35.91
CA PRO A 617 -14.64 25.65 34.80
C PRO A 617 -13.37 25.15 34.08
N LEU A 618 -13.00 23.89 34.27
CA LEU A 618 -11.89 23.31 33.51
C LEU A 618 -12.33 23.03 32.07
N SER A 619 -11.39 23.21 31.15
CA SER A 619 -11.59 22.91 29.72
C SER A 619 -10.39 22.17 29.17
N VAL A 620 -10.58 21.54 28.01
CA VAL A 620 -9.50 20.89 27.27
C VAL A 620 -9.24 21.68 26.00
N GLY A 621 -7.99 22.12 25.83
CA GLY A 621 -7.55 22.89 24.67
C GLY A 621 -6.18 22.42 24.19
N THR A 622 -5.47 23.32 23.50
CA THR A 622 -4.11 23.08 23.04
C THR A 622 -3.12 23.81 23.97
N VAL A 623 -2.13 23.07 24.47
CA VAL A 623 -1.07 23.56 25.35
C VAL A 623 0.24 23.61 24.57
N GLU A 624 0.89 24.77 24.55
CA GLU A 624 2.24 24.90 24.01
C GLU A 624 3.25 24.51 25.08
N LEU A 625 4.18 23.62 24.71
CA LEU A 625 5.26 23.15 25.55
C LEU A 625 6.53 23.92 25.22
N GLU A 626 7.46 24.03 26.19
CA GLU A 626 8.78 24.58 25.89
C GLU A 626 9.61 23.60 25.03
N ASP A 627 9.28 22.31 25.09
CA ASP A 627 9.91 21.23 24.37
C ASP A 627 8.91 20.50 23.43
N GLY A 628 9.14 20.67 22.13
CA GLY A 628 8.42 19.93 21.09
C GLY A 628 7.08 20.54 20.67
N PRO A 629 6.25 19.77 19.94
CA PRO A 629 5.01 20.27 19.36
C PRO A 629 3.93 20.52 20.42
N PRO A 630 2.95 21.39 20.13
CA PRO A 630 1.82 21.61 21.02
C PRO A 630 0.97 20.35 21.18
N VAL A 631 0.42 20.14 22.37
CA VAL A 631 -0.35 18.95 22.75
C VAL A 631 -1.75 19.31 23.23
N LYS A 632 -2.65 18.33 23.39
CA LYS A 632 -3.91 18.57 24.10
C LYS A 632 -3.66 18.66 25.59
N GLY A 633 -4.47 19.40 26.35
CA GLY A 633 -4.29 19.47 27.79
C GLY A 633 -5.29 20.36 28.50
N PHE A 634 -5.19 20.40 29.83
CA PHE A 634 -6.06 21.19 30.69
C PHE A 634 -5.80 22.70 30.56
N LEU A 635 -6.87 23.45 30.33
CA LEU A 635 -6.99 24.90 30.47
C LEU A 635 -8.17 25.19 31.41
N CYS A 636 -8.47 26.47 31.63
CA CYS A 636 -9.74 26.87 32.23
C CYS A 636 -10.42 28.00 31.47
N GLU A 637 -11.72 28.16 31.70
CA GLU A 637 -12.51 29.27 31.18
C GLU A 637 -12.00 30.61 31.73
N ALA A 638 -11.95 31.65 30.89
CA ALA A 638 -11.49 32.98 31.29
C ALA A 638 -12.35 33.60 32.42
N ALA A 639 -13.64 33.24 32.52
CA ALA A 639 -14.49 33.71 33.61
C ALA A 639 -14.05 33.18 34.99
N ALA A 640 -13.40 32.01 35.02
CA ALA A 640 -13.02 31.33 36.25
C ALA A 640 -11.90 32.03 37.01
N ILE A 641 -11.09 32.83 36.32
CA ILE A 641 -9.93 33.49 36.93
C ILE A 641 -10.27 34.82 37.61
N ALA A 642 -11.48 35.35 37.42
CA ALA A 642 -11.89 36.63 38.02
C ALA A 642 -11.90 36.59 39.57
N ALA A 643 -12.16 35.42 40.16
CA ALA A 643 -12.19 35.19 41.60
C ALA A 643 -11.07 34.24 42.06
N ALA A 644 -10.08 33.96 41.21
CA ALA A 644 -9.03 32.99 41.47
C ALA A 644 -7.73 33.67 41.94
N SER A 645 -6.96 32.98 42.77
CA SER A 645 -5.66 33.47 43.22
C SER A 645 -4.59 33.18 42.16
N ASP A 646 -3.86 34.20 41.70
CA ASP A 646 -2.71 34.02 40.80
C ASP A 646 -1.56 33.34 41.57
N ILE A 647 -1.19 32.14 41.14
CA ILE A 647 -0.14 31.32 41.74
C ILE A 647 1.02 31.10 40.75
N THR A 648 1.10 31.90 39.69
CA THR A 648 2.11 31.77 38.61
C THR A 648 3.54 31.79 39.16
N ALA A 649 3.81 32.59 40.20
CA ALA A 649 5.13 32.71 40.82
C ALA A 649 5.68 31.39 41.43
N TRP A 650 4.81 30.41 41.69
CA TRP A 650 5.23 29.09 42.17
C TRP A 650 5.76 28.19 41.03
N GLY A 651 5.52 28.55 39.78
CA GLY A 651 5.96 27.83 38.59
C GLY A 651 5.33 26.45 38.40
N GLY A 652 4.41 26.01 39.26
CA GLY A 652 3.79 24.68 39.18
C GLY A 652 2.91 24.34 40.38
N TRP A 653 1.92 23.49 40.15
CA TRP A 653 0.90 23.13 41.16
C TRP A 653 1.49 22.39 42.38
N ARG A 654 2.47 21.50 42.17
CA ARG A 654 3.13 20.79 43.28
C ARG A 654 3.85 21.73 44.23
N ARG A 655 4.59 22.72 43.69
CA ARG A 655 5.33 23.69 44.51
C ARG A 655 4.38 24.52 45.35
N TYR A 656 3.27 24.99 44.76
CA TYR A 656 2.22 25.70 45.47
C TYR A 656 1.62 24.87 46.63
N LEU A 657 1.20 23.62 46.37
CA LEU A 657 0.67 22.75 47.41
C LEU A 657 1.69 22.44 48.52
N GLY A 658 2.98 22.34 48.17
CA GLY A 658 4.07 22.20 49.14
C GLY A 658 4.20 23.44 50.04
N GLY A 659 4.09 24.63 49.45
CA GLY A 659 4.10 25.91 50.17
C GLY A 659 2.94 26.03 51.17
N LEU A 660 1.73 25.60 50.78
CA LEU A 660 0.57 25.58 51.68
C LEU A 660 0.68 24.60 52.86
N ARG A 661 1.51 23.56 52.74
CA ARG A 661 1.76 22.61 53.84
C ARG A 661 2.86 23.08 54.78
N ALA A 662 3.71 23.99 54.31
CA ALA A 662 4.82 24.55 55.07
C ALA A 662 4.45 25.85 55.80
N ALA A 663 3.41 26.55 55.32
CA ALA A 663 2.73 27.65 56.01
C ALA A 663 1.68 27.09 56.97
#